data_AF-A0A5R9E3L2-F1
#
_entry.id   AF-A0A5R9E3L2-F1
#
_cell.length_a   1.000
_cell.length_b   1.000
_cell.length_c   1.000
_cell.angle_alpha   90.00
_cell.angle_beta   90.00
_cell.angle_gamma   90.00
#
_symmetry.space_group_name_H-M   'P 1'
#
loop_
_entity.id
_entity.type
_entity.pdbx_description
1 polymer ?
#
loop_
_entity_poly.entity_id
_entity_poly.type
_entity_poly.pdbx_seq_one_letter_code
_entity_poly.pdbx_strand_id
1 'polypeptide(L)'
;MRSSTTHPNPPAVPAALRKVAQAVHTGDLDAAVRRNTAVGLPLRSLLSRHLGPRGECSEQDVADILACTWLLSRPAAAAQLRSRLRRHRLTDPVVLDHVSREAEALALEAGSDQAHPWATALDETNALADERTDPAWSVALLLVRARMAEGSGDTDRARTLTEQCLALAPALRPAVRDAAEYALCAGDWVRAHELARSIADDAVAEPLLHPLQPLLAPPATAGRVPRNQPCPCGSGRKYKACCQASDRAQAVHPLPERAPALYAMLATYAQRGGFDHHLDRLLTCALGAPSAAGLCTDTLIFDHGAGAAFLAARGHLLRDDERELLRTWLTTPLDLYEVTWVRPGERLKLRSLTGGAGQLEQRDRLFSLSVVRLDLVVARFLTDGTRLRALGGLGAPGRERRAKFTALFHEGPMAPQDSTGHFTEQLLCAFADDGALEVTTDDGTPPEWHEVTYARVPNAAAHLHAHSTQPGARPLTTVQDYQQWVAAQPESWLQQTSENSWTLVGKGQGHQLLSLADISIARSGALTVSASTAKRLEQLTALLATILPGLREKRHRVTTAAEMLAQTGRDPQCEDADDSERAVRLRHFGIAPPPSEPRRVMLESYFLPVPEDAPRLASAISRELAAEQMLLHPSEEDGLTPAEAVAHGGISRARVEALLDDVEWRRARMHLEGQDTDALPDADDLRRRVGLTRRS
;
A
#
# COMPACT_ATOMS: atom_id res chain seq x y z
N MET A 1 31.84 -59.59 4.56
CA MET A 1 31.93 -58.14 4.28
C MET A 1 30.97 -57.78 3.16
N ARG A 2 29.75 -57.37 3.50
CA ARG A 2 28.86 -56.63 2.59
C ARG A 2 28.55 -55.33 3.32
N SER A 3 29.12 -54.22 2.86
CA SER A 3 28.87 -52.90 3.43
C SER A 3 27.42 -52.52 3.12
N SER A 4 26.56 -52.61 4.13
CA SER A 4 25.25 -51.99 4.12
C SER A 4 25.43 -50.48 4.18
N THR A 5 25.52 -49.82 3.03
CA THR A 5 25.32 -48.38 2.94
C THR A 5 23.85 -48.10 3.18
N THR A 6 23.50 -47.87 4.44
CA THR A 6 22.24 -47.26 4.86
C THR A 6 22.15 -45.88 4.22
N HIS A 7 21.40 -45.74 3.13
CA HIS A 7 20.97 -44.43 2.66
C HIS A 7 20.16 -43.77 3.79
N PRO A 8 20.45 -42.52 4.18
CA PRO A 8 19.67 -41.84 5.20
C PRO A 8 18.21 -41.74 4.76
N ASN A 9 17.28 -42.01 5.68
CA ASN A 9 15.86 -41.80 5.45
C ASN A 9 15.65 -40.33 5.04
N PRO A 10 15.01 -40.03 3.90
CA PRO A 10 14.82 -38.65 3.48
C PRO A 10 13.78 -37.96 4.36
N PRO A 11 13.95 -36.65 4.60
CA PRO A 11 13.18 -35.94 5.60
C PRO A 11 11.70 -35.90 5.19
N ALA A 12 10.79 -36.33 6.08
CA ALA A 12 9.35 -36.22 5.85
C ALA A 12 8.95 -34.73 5.81
N VAL A 13 7.94 -34.37 5.01
CA VAL A 13 7.40 -33.00 5.01
C VAL A 13 7.02 -32.65 6.46
N PRO A 14 7.59 -31.59 7.05
CA PRO A 14 7.38 -31.29 8.45
C PRO A 14 5.89 -31.06 8.74
N ALA A 15 5.38 -31.61 9.84
CA ALA A 15 4.02 -31.30 10.29
C ALA A 15 3.81 -29.78 10.52
N ALA A 16 4.91 -29.07 10.81
CA ALA A 16 4.94 -27.62 10.93
C ALA A 16 4.59 -26.88 9.62
N LEU A 17 4.84 -27.48 8.45
CA LEU A 17 4.60 -26.82 7.15
C LEU A 17 3.12 -26.52 6.92
N ARG A 18 2.20 -27.38 7.38
CA ARG A 18 0.76 -27.08 7.37
C ARG A 18 0.42 -25.85 8.20
N LYS A 19 1.06 -25.68 9.36
CA LYS A 19 0.86 -24.48 10.21
C LYS A 19 1.48 -23.22 9.61
N VAL A 20 2.52 -23.36 8.79
CA VAL A 20 3.08 -22.25 8.00
C VAL A 20 2.10 -21.88 6.89
N ALA A 21 1.61 -22.85 6.11
CA ALA A 21 0.64 -22.64 5.05
C ALA A 21 -0.63 -21.96 5.56
N GLN A 22 -1.19 -22.43 6.68
CA GLN A 22 -2.33 -21.81 7.33
C GLN A 22 -2.05 -20.34 7.70
N ALA A 23 -0.88 -20.04 8.28
CA ALA A 23 -0.52 -18.68 8.67
C ALA A 23 -0.34 -17.74 7.46
N VAL A 24 0.27 -18.23 6.38
CA VAL A 24 0.39 -17.51 5.11
C VAL A 24 -1.01 -17.22 4.55
N HIS A 25 -1.87 -18.24 4.47
CA HIS A 25 -3.22 -18.10 3.93
C HIS A 25 -4.10 -17.15 4.76
N THR A 26 -3.97 -17.13 6.08
CA THR A 26 -4.71 -16.19 6.95
C THR A 26 -4.11 -14.79 7.02
N GLY A 27 -2.90 -14.58 6.46
CA GLY A 27 -2.18 -13.31 6.53
C GLY A 27 -1.51 -13.02 7.89
N ASP A 28 -1.33 -14.03 8.76
CA ASP A 28 -0.58 -13.90 10.01
C ASP A 28 0.91 -14.09 9.73
N LEU A 29 1.53 -13.03 9.17
CA LEU A 29 2.91 -13.06 8.70
C LEU A 29 3.90 -13.35 9.84
N ASP A 30 3.66 -12.78 11.02
CA ASP A 30 4.49 -13.00 12.19
C ASP A 30 4.50 -14.48 12.59
N ALA A 31 3.33 -15.13 12.59
CA ALA A 31 3.27 -16.54 12.89
C ALA A 31 3.83 -17.40 11.75
N ALA A 32 3.68 -16.99 10.48
CA ALA A 32 4.30 -17.66 9.34
C ALA A 32 5.83 -17.63 9.45
N VAL A 33 6.43 -16.46 9.70
CA VAL A 33 7.88 -16.28 9.87
C VAL A 33 8.39 -17.07 11.08
N ARG A 34 7.75 -16.93 12.25
CA ARG A 34 8.12 -17.69 13.46
C ARG A 34 8.12 -19.19 13.22
N ARG A 35 7.08 -19.73 12.57
CA ARG A 35 6.95 -21.17 12.31
C ARG A 35 7.89 -21.64 11.19
N ASN A 36 8.22 -20.77 10.24
CA ASN A 36 9.16 -21.09 9.16
C ASN A 36 10.59 -21.33 9.66
N THR A 37 10.98 -20.79 10.83
CA THR A 37 12.30 -21.05 11.43
C THR A 37 12.63 -22.55 11.54
N ALA A 38 11.62 -23.40 11.79
CA ALA A 38 11.79 -24.85 11.88
C ALA A 38 11.73 -25.57 10.53
N VAL A 39 11.20 -24.93 9.49
CA VAL A 39 10.96 -25.51 8.15
C VAL A 39 12.06 -25.12 7.17
N GLY A 40 12.51 -23.86 7.21
CA GLY A 40 13.56 -23.30 6.36
C GLY A 40 13.15 -23.18 4.89
N LEU A 41 12.00 -22.55 4.62
CA LEU A 41 11.63 -22.06 3.28
C LEU A 41 12.16 -20.64 3.07
N PRO A 42 12.40 -20.22 1.80
CA PRO A 42 12.70 -18.83 1.48
C PRO A 42 11.60 -17.88 2.00
N LEU A 43 11.99 -16.72 2.55
CA LEU A 43 11.01 -15.75 3.07
C LEU A 43 10.07 -15.22 1.98
N ARG A 44 10.57 -15.06 0.75
CA ARG A 44 9.72 -14.62 -0.40
C ARG A 44 8.53 -15.54 -0.65
N SER A 45 8.69 -16.86 -0.43
CA SER A 45 7.62 -17.83 -0.63
C SER A 45 6.51 -17.68 0.41
N LEU A 46 6.78 -17.04 1.55
CA LEU A 46 5.77 -16.70 2.56
C LEU A 46 5.08 -15.37 2.29
N LEU A 47 5.74 -14.49 1.52
CA LEU A 47 5.32 -13.12 1.27
C LEU A 47 4.53 -12.96 -0.04
N SER A 48 4.44 -14.02 -0.85
CA SER A 48 3.70 -14.01 -2.11
C SER A 48 2.23 -13.63 -1.89
N ARG A 49 1.78 -12.54 -2.51
CA ARG A 49 0.37 -12.10 -2.44
C ARG A 49 -0.62 -13.15 -2.93
N HIS A 50 -0.18 -14.03 -3.83
CA HIS A 50 -1.02 -15.08 -4.43
C HIS A 50 -1.40 -16.18 -3.43
N LEU A 51 -0.61 -16.36 -2.37
CA LEU A 51 -0.82 -17.37 -1.34
C LEU A 51 -1.55 -16.82 -0.10
N GLY A 52 -1.66 -15.49 0.02
CA GLY A 52 -2.27 -14.81 1.16
C GLY A 52 -3.81 -14.81 1.16
N PRO A 53 -4.45 -14.08 2.11
CA PRO A 53 -5.90 -14.11 2.32
C PRO A 53 -6.73 -13.51 1.17
N ARG A 54 -6.10 -12.72 0.30
CA ARG A 54 -6.70 -12.15 -0.91
C ARG A 54 -6.23 -12.84 -2.19
N GLY A 55 -5.46 -13.93 -2.06
CA GLY A 55 -4.99 -14.74 -3.18
C GLY A 55 -6.08 -15.66 -3.73
N GLU A 56 -5.81 -16.25 -4.89
CA GLU A 56 -6.73 -17.19 -5.55
C GLU A 56 -6.56 -18.64 -5.05
N CYS A 57 -5.49 -18.92 -4.31
CA CYS A 57 -5.17 -20.25 -3.80
C CYS A 57 -5.99 -20.62 -2.56
N SER A 58 -6.49 -21.85 -2.51
CA SER A 58 -7.03 -22.43 -1.27
C SER A 58 -5.91 -22.73 -0.26
N GLU A 59 -6.25 -22.87 1.03
CA GLU A 59 -5.28 -23.30 2.06
C GLU A 59 -4.54 -24.59 1.67
N GLN A 60 -5.24 -25.53 1.01
CA GLN A 60 -4.65 -26.78 0.54
C GLN A 60 -3.68 -26.56 -0.63
N ASP A 61 -3.97 -25.64 -1.56
CA ASP A 61 -3.04 -25.27 -2.63
C ASP A 61 -1.78 -24.65 -2.05
N VAL A 62 -1.91 -23.73 -1.08
CA VAL A 62 -0.77 -23.13 -0.37
C VAL A 62 0.08 -24.21 0.30
N ALA A 63 -0.55 -25.16 0.99
CA ALA A 63 0.16 -26.25 1.66
C ALA A 63 0.94 -27.14 0.65
N ASP A 64 0.35 -27.43 -0.50
CA ASP A 64 0.96 -28.25 -1.53
C ASP A 64 2.09 -27.53 -2.28
N ILE A 65 1.93 -26.23 -2.57
CA ILE A 65 2.98 -25.37 -3.14
C ILE A 65 4.19 -25.34 -2.22
N LEU A 66 3.99 -24.99 -0.94
CA LEU A 66 5.08 -24.91 0.03
C LEU A 66 5.75 -26.28 0.25
N ALA A 67 4.98 -27.38 0.23
CA ALA A 67 5.52 -28.74 0.35
C ALA A 67 6.36 -29.13 -0.88
N CYS A 68 5.92 -28.82 -2.10
CA CYS A 68 6.67 -29.08 -3.32
C CYS A 68 7.98 -28.29 -3.34
N THR A 69 7.94 -26.99 -3.06
CA THR A 69 9.12 -26.11 -2.94
C THR A 69 10.10 -26.63 -1.88
N TRP A 70 9.60 -27.07 -0.73
CA TRP A 70 10.41 -27.65 0.35
C TRP A 70 11.09 -28.95 -0.07
N LEU A 71 10.36 -29.85 -0.75
CA LEU A 71 10.84 -31.15 -1.22
C LEU A 71 11.91 -31.00 -2.31
N LEU A 72 11.68 -30.11 -3.29
CA LEU A 72 12.62 -29.86 -4.38
C LEU A 72 13.93 -29.23 -3.88
N SER A 73 13.88 -28.47 -2.78
CA SER A 73 15.06 -27.84 -2.18
C SER A 73 15.90 -28.79 -1.32
N ARG A 74 15.47 -30.05 -1.12
CA ARG A 74 16.15 -31.00 -0.23
C ARG A 74 16.34 -32.35 -0.95
N PRO A 75 17.58 -32.71 -1.30
CA PRO A 75 17.82 -33.95 -2.04
C PRO A 75 17.38 -35.17 -1.22
N ALA A 76 16.60 -36.03 -1.85
CA ALA A 76 16.04 -37.28 -1.32
C ALA A 76 16.14 -38.36 -2.40
N ALA A 77 15.96 -39.64 -2.05
CA ALA A 77 15.94 -40.71 -3.04
C ALA A 77 14.82 -40.50 -4.10
N ALA A 78 15.19 -40.50 -5.38
CA ALA A 78 14.36 -40.18 -6.54
C ALA A 78 12.93 -40.74 -6.53
N ALA A 79 12.77 -42.04 -6.28
CA ALA A 79 11.47 -42.71 -6.31
C ALA A 79 10.52 -42.21 -5.21
N GLN A 80 11.06 -41.92 -4.03
CA GLN A 80 10.29 -41.38 -2.92
C GLN A 80 9.95 -39.91 -3.12
N LEU A 81 10.87 -39.13 -3.70
CA LEU A 81 10.63 -37.74 -4.08
C LEU A 81 9.47 -37.62 -5.09
N ARG A 82 9.51 -38.41 -6.18
CA ARG A 82 8.42 -38.44 -7.18
C ARG A 82 7.07 -38.78 -6.56
N SER A 83 7.01 -39.82 -5.70
CA SER A 83 5.77 -40.20 -5.02
C SER A 83 5.22 -39.09 -4.11
N ARG A 84 6.09 -38.35 -3.41
CA ARG A 84 5.69 -37.26 -2.51
C ARG A 84 5.25 -36.00 -3.26
N LEU A 85 5.95 -35.62 -4.32
CA LEU A 85 5.55 -34.51 -5.19
C LEU A 85 4.19 -34.78 -5.85
N ARG A 86 3.92 -36.03 -6.28
CA ARG A 86 2.58 -36.43 -6.73
C ARG A 86 1.52 -36.31 -5.64
N ARG A 87 1.85 -36.72 -4.40
CA ARG A 87 0.93 -36.58 -3.27
C ARG A 87 0.58 -35.12 -2.99
N HIS A 88 1.55 -34.22 -3.16
CA HIS A 88 1.38 -32.77 -3.06
C HIS A 88 0.99 -32.12 -4.39
N ARG A 89 0.37 -32.88 -5.29
CA ARG A 89 -0.27 -32.37 -6.51
C ARG A 89 0.62 -31.47 -7.38
N LEU A 90 1.92 -31.75 -7.52
CA LEU A 90 2.81 -30.94 -8.38
C LEU A 90 2.29 -30.79 -9.83
N THR A 91 1.53 -31.77 -10.33
CA THR A 91 0.93 -31.76 -11.67
C THR A 91 -0.38 -30.98 -11.77
N ASP A 92 -0.93 -30.54 -10.64
CA ASP A 92 -2.10 -29.65 -10.63
C ASP A 92 -1.70 -28.29 -11.22
N PRO A 93 -2.46 -27.72 -12.16
CA PRO A 93 -2.08 -26.48 -12.83
C PRO A 93 -1.80 -25.30 -11.89
N VAL A 94 -2.55 -25.15 -10.79
CA VAL A 94 -2.38 -24.03 -9.84
C VAL A 94 -1.10 -24.22 -9.04
N VAL A 95 -0.88 -25.43 -8.51
CA VAL A 95 0.34 -25.77 -7.77
C VAL A 95 1.57 -25.65 -8.68
N LEU A 96 1.46 -26.16 -9.91
CA LEU A 96 2.52 -26.15 -10.90
C LEU A 96 2.94 -24.73 -11.29
N ASP A 97 1.98 -23.83 -11.56
CA ASP A 97 2.26 -22.44 -11.92
C ASP A 97 3.12 -21.78 -10.82
N HIS A 98 2.68 -21.84 -9.57
CA HIS A 98 3.41 -21.24 -8.45
C HIS A 98 4.76 -21.90 -8.14
N VAL A 99 4.87 -23.22 -8.19
CA VAL A 99 6.17 -23.91 -8.00
C VAL A 99 7.14 -23.54 -9.13
N SER A 100 6.66 -23.41 -10.36
CA SER A 100 7.50 -23.03 -11.49
C SER A 100 7.98 -21.57 -11.42
N ARG A 101 7.17 -20.65 -10.86
CA ARG A 101 7.58 -19.27 -10.55
C ARG A 101 8.70 -19.21 -9.51
N GLU A 102 8.62 -20.05 -8.47
CA GLU A 102 9.69 -20.15 -7.47
C GLU A 102 10.99 -20.71 -8.05
N ALA A 103 10.89 -21.64 -9.03
CA ALA A 103 12.06 -22.13 -9.76
C ALA A 103 12.77 -21.01 -10.53
N GLU A 104 12.00 -20.14 -11.19
CA GLU A 104 12.53 -18.97 -11.89
C GLU A 104 13.21 -17.99 -10.93
N ALA A 105 12.56 -17.68 -9.80
CA ALA A 105 13.13 -16.78 -8.79
C ALA A 105 14.44 -17.30 -8.19
N LEU A 106 14.52 -18.61 -7.90
CA LEU A 106 15.75 -19.24 -7.41
C LEU A 106 16.89 -19.19 -8.42
N ALA A 107 16.59 -19.40 -9.70
CA ALA A 107 17.58 -19.31 -10.77
C ALA A 107 18.14 -17.89 -10.89
N LEU A 108 17.26 -16.88 -10.84
CA LEU A 108 17.67 -15.48 -10.90
C LEU A 108 18.58 -15.08 -9.71
N GLU A 109 18.28 -15.56 -8.51
CA GLU A 109 19.11 -15.33 -7.31
C GLU A 109 20.47 -16.04 -7.35
N ALA A 110 20.53 -17.25 -7.91
CA ALA A 110 21.76 -18.03 -8.01
C ALA A 110 22.74 -17.46 -9.05
N GLY A 111 22.22 -16.76 -10.07
CA GLY A 111 22.97 -16.24 -11.20
C GLY A 111 23.34 -17.32 -12.24
N SER A 112 23.86 -16.91 -13.40
CA SER A 112 24.15 -17.79 -14.54
C SER A 112 25.22 -18.86 -14.28
N ASP A 113 26.09 -18.63 -13.29
CA ASP A 113 27.30 -19.44 -13.09
C ASP A 113 27.11 -20.59 -12.09
N GLN A 114 25.94 -20.66 -11.44
CA GLN A 114 25.64 -21.69 -10.44
C GLN A 114 24.56 -22.65 -10.92
N ALA A 115 24.75 -23.93 -10.62
CA ALA A 115 23.73 -24.93 -10.89
C ALA A 115 22.48 -24.66 -10.03
N HIS A 116 21.30 -24.68 -10.65
CA HIS A 116 20.04 -24.47 -9.94
C HIS A 116 19.86 -25.48 -8.79
N PRO A 117 19.41 -25.05 -7.59
CA PRO A 117 19.27 -25.93 -6.42
C PRO A 117 18.41 -27.17 -6.64
N TRP A 118 17.45 -27.10 -7.56
CA TRP A 118 16.52 -28.21 -7.86
C TRP A 118 16.96 -29.10 -9.02
N ALA A 119 18.07 -28.79 -9.71
CA ALA A 119 18.47 -29.48 -10.95
C ALA A 119 18.61 -31.00 -10.74
N THR A 120 19.41 -31.41 -9.74
CA THR A 120 19.63 -32.84 -9.42
C THR A 120 18.32 -33.56 -9.08
N ALA A 121 17.48 -32.93 -8.26
CA ALA A 121 16.20 -33.52 -7.83
C ALA A 121 15.25 -33.75 -9.02
N LEU A 122 15.23 -32.83 -9.99
CA LEU A 122 14.41 -32.95 -11.21
C LEU A 122 14.98 -34.01 -12.16
N ASP A 123 16.31 -34.07 -12.34
CA ASP A 123 16.94 -35.05 -13.23
C ASP A 123 16.72 -36.48 -12.75
N GLU A 124 16.92 -36.71 -11.46
CA GLU A 124 16.68 -38.01 -10.83
C GLU A 124 15.21 -38.45 -10.92
N THR A 125 14.26 -37.53 -10.71
CA THR A 125 12.83 -37.86 -10.80
C THR A 125 12.34 -38.03 -12.24
N ASN A 126 12.95 -37.31 -13.19
CA ASN A 126 12.68 -37.46 -14.62
C ASN A 126 13.12 -38.83 -15.15
N ALA A 127 14.27 -39.35 -14.68
CA ALA A 127 14.79 -40.66 -15.09
C ALA A 127 13.82 -41.83 -14.79
N LEU A 128 12.85 -41.61 -13.89
CA LEU A 128 11.83 -42.58 -13.54
C LEU A 128 10.55 -42.46 -14.37
N ALA A 129 10.37 -41.36 -15.11
CA ALA A 129 9.17 -41.06 -15.87
C ALA A 129 9.28 -41.60 -17.30
N ASP A 130 8.20 -42.20 -17.79
CA ASP A 130 8.01 -42.49 -19.21
C ASP A 130 6.92 -41.54 -19.72
N GLU A 131 7.31 -40.64 -20.63
CA GLU A 131 6.45 -39.61 -21.23
C GLU A 131 5.17 -40.19 -21.84
N ARG A 132 5.21 -41.42 -22.35
CA ARG A 132 4.05 -42.08 -22.96
C ARG A 132 3.01 -42.53 -21.93
N THR A 133 3.44 -42.75 -20.70
CA THR A 133 2.59 -43.30 -19.63
C THR A 133 2.10 -42.24 -18.65
N ASP A 134 2.76 -41.08 -18.61
CA ASP A 134 2.53 -40.04 -17.61
C ASP A 134 2.81 -38.62 -18.16
N PRO A 135 1.97 -38.16 -19.10
CA PRO A 135 2.19 -36.88 -19.79
C PRO A 135 2.09 -35.67 -18.84
N ALA A 136 1.19 -35.70 -17.85
CA ALA A 136 1.03 -34.60 -16.90
C ALA A 136 2.30 -34.36 -16.06
N TRP A 137 2.95 -35.43 -15.61
CA TRP A 137 4.22 -35.34 -14.90
C TRP A 137 5.35 -34.81 -15.78
N SER A 138 5.41 -35.28 -17.03
CA SER A 138 6.42 -34.85 -18.00
C SER A 138 6.28 -33.36 -18.31
N VAL A 139 5.04 -32.89 -18.50
CA VAL A 139 4.70 -31.47 -18.66
C VAL A 139 5.11 -30.65 -17.44
N ALA A 140 4.85 -31.13 -16.22
CA ALA A 140 5.25 -30.43 -15.00
C ALA A 140 6.78 -30.25 -14.92
N LEU A 141 7.55 -31.31 -15.19
CA LEU A 141 9.01 -31.23 -15.19
C LEU A 141 9.57 -30.33 -16.30
N LEU A 142 8.97 -30.38 -17.50
CA LEU A 142 9.36 -29.50 -18.61
C LEU A 142 9.11 -28.02 -18.27
N LEU A 143 7.96 -27.68 -17.67
CA LEU A 143 7.66 -26.29 -17.30
C LEU A 143 8.62 -25.78 -16.23
N VAL A 144 8.86 -26.56 -15.17
CA VAL A 144 9.80 -26.17 -14.10
C VAL A 144 11.20 -25.94 -14.69
N ARG A 145 11.67 -26.81 -15.59
CA ARG A 145 12.96 -26.65 -16.29
C ARG A 145 12.98 -25.43 -17.22
N ALA A 146 11.90 -25.16 -17.93
CA ALA A 146 11.79 -23.98 -18.78
C ALA A 146 11.97 -22.70 -17.95
N ARG A 147 11.35 -22.64 -16.77
CA ARG A 147 11.42 -21.52 -15.83
C ARG A 147 12.79 -21.37 -15.17
N MET A 148 13.45 -22.47 -14.85
CA MET A 148 14.86 -22.44 -14.41
C MET A 148 15.80 -21.90 -15.49
N ALA A 149 15.63 -22.36 -16.74
CA ALA A 149 16.44 -21.89 -17.86
C ALA A 149 16.26 -20.39 -18.09
N GLU A 150 15.01 -19.92 -18.06
CA GLU A 150 14.71 -18.49 -18.19
C GLU A 150 15.33 -17.66 -17.07
N GLY A 151 15.16 -18.06 -15.81
CA GLY A 151 15.76 -17.34 -14.68
C GLY A 151 17.29 -17.35 -14.67
N SER A 152 17.92 -18.33 -15.33
CA SER A 152 19.38 -18.39 -15.52
C SER A 152 19.87 -17.58 -16.73
N GLY A 153 18.95 -16.99 -17.51
CA GLY A 153 19.25 -16.21 -18.73
C GLY A 153 19.37 -17.04 -20.02
N ASP A 154 19.10 -18.36 -19.99
CA ASP A 154 19.10 -19.21 -21.19
C ASP A 154 17.69 -19.27 -21.81
N THR A 155 17.26 -18.14 -22.38
CA THR A 155 15.94 -17.98 -22.98
C THR A 155 15.69 -18.91 -24.17
N ASP A 156 16.71 -19.24 -24.96
CA ASP A 156 16.54 -20.17 -26.09
C ASP A 156 16.21 -21.59 -25.64
N ARG A 157 16.86 -22.05 -24.56
CA ARG A 157 16.52 -23.31 -23.93
C ARG A 157 15.13 -23.24 -23.30
N ALA A 158 14.80 -22.16 -22.61
CA ALA A 158 13.47 -21.96 -22.01
C ALA A 158 12.36 -22.05 -23.07
N ARG A 159 12.49 -21.32 -24.18
CA ARG A 159 11.58 -21.35 -25.32
C ARG A 159 11.39 -22.76 -25.88
N THR A 160 12.49 -23.49 -26.08
CA THR A 160 12.44 -24.87 -26.60
C THR A 160 11.65 -25.78 -25.66
N LEU A 161 11.88 -25.67 -24.36
CA LEU A 161 11.17 -26.47 -23.35
C LEU A 161 9.69 -26.07 -23.27
N THR A 162 9.35 -24.78 -23.37
CA THR A 162 7.97 -24.30 -23.43
C THR A 162 7.21 -24.85 -24.64
N GLU A 163 7.84 -24.90 -25.82
CA GLU A 163 7.22 -25.52 -27.02
C GLU A 163 6.97 -27.03 -26.82
N GLN A 164 7.89 -27.72 -26.13
CA GLN A 164 7.69 -29.13 -25.75
C GLN A 164 6.52 -29.30 -24.76
N CYS A 165 6.36 -28.37 -23.79
CA CYS A 165 5.18 -28.34 -22.93
C CYS A 165 3.90 -28.21 -23.75
N LEU A 166 3.83 -27.26 -24.68
CA LEU A 166 2.63 -27.02 -25.49
C LEU A 166 2.32 -28.15 -26.47
N ALA A 167 3.33 -28.88 -26.94
CA ALA A 167 3.11 -30.07 -27.76
C ALA A 167 2.37 -31.18 -26.98
N LEU A 168 2.61 -31.29 -25.68
CA LEU A 168 1.97 -32.29 -24.80
C LEU A 168 0.68 -31.78 -24.13
N ALA A 169 0.63 -30.49 -23.79
CA ALA A 169 -0.49 -29.84 -23.11
C ALA A 169 -0.75 -28.44 -23.73
N PRO A 170 -1.47 -28.36 -24.87
CA PRO A 170 -1.67 -27.11 -25.60
C PRO A 170 -2.40 -26.00 -24.84
N ALA A 171 -3.19 -26.36 -23.82
CA ALA A 171 -4.00 -25.44 -23.03
C ALA A 171 -3.36 -25.10 -21.66
N LEU A 172 -2.12 -25.52 -21.40
CA LEU A 172 -1.45 -25.21 -20.14
C LEU A 172 -1.13 -23.71 -20.06
N ARG A 173 -1.96 -22.95 -19.33
CA ARG A 173 -1.89 -21.48 -19.21
C ARG A 173 -0.48 -20.92 -19.00
N PRO A 174 0.34 -21.36 -18.01
CA PRO A 174 1.67 -20.78 -17.83
C PRO A 174 2.61 -20.99 -19.02
N ALA A 175 2.49 -22.11 -19.74
CA ALA A 175 3.27 -22.35 -20.95
C ALA A 175 2.77 -21.49 -22.13
N VAL A 176 1.46 -21.28 -22.25
CA VAL A 176 0.88 -20.39 -23.27
C VAL A 176 1.32 -18.94 -23.05
N ARG A 177 1.33 -18.46 -21.79
CA ARG A 177 1.87 -17.13 -21.43
C ARG A 177 3.31 -16.97 -21.92
N ASP A 178 4.19 -17.92 -21.56
CA ASP A 178 5.60 -17.90 -21.95
C ASP A 178 5.79 -17.91 -23.48
N ALA A 179 5.06 -18.79 -24.18
CA ALA A 179 5.15 -18.87 -25.64
C ALA A 179 4.66 -17.59 -26.33
N ALA A 180 3.61 -16.95 -25.80
CA ALA A 180 3.14 -15.66 -26.32
C ALA A 180 4.22 -14.58 -26.18
N GLU A 181 4.88 -14.52 -25.02
CA GLU A 181 5.98 -13.57 -24.79
C GLU A 181 7.19 -13.84 -25.68
N TYR A 182 7.59 -15.11 -25.86
CA TYR A 182 8.72 -15.45 -26.75
C TYR A 182 8.42 -15.15 -28.21
N ALA A 183 7.19 -15.43 -28.67
CA ALA A 183 6.73 -15.08 -30.01
C ALA A 183 6.74 -13.56 -30.22
N LEU A 184 6.30 -12.80 -29.20
CA LEU A 184 6.35 -11.34 -29.18
C LEU A 184 7.80 -10.84 -29.28
N CYS A 185 8.73 -11.38 -28.48
CA CYS A 185 10.15 -11.02 -28.54
C CYS A 185 10.74 -11.26 -29.94
N ALA A 186 10.40 -12.40 -30.56
CA ALA A 186 10.88 -12.79 -31.88
C ALA A 186 10.22 -12.03 -33.05
N GLY A 187 9.25 -11.15 -32.77
CA GLY A 187 8.52 -10.38 -33.76
C GLY A 187 7.47 -11.17 -34.55
N ASP A 188 7.01 -12.31 -34.01
CA ASP A 188 5.87 -13.07 -34.52
C ASP A 188 4.57 -12.61 -33.82
N TRP A 189 4.13 -11.41 -34.20
CA TRP A 189 2.99 -10.71 -33.59
C TRP A 189 1.67 -11.49 -33.71
N VAL A 190 1.51 -12.23 -34.81
CA VAL A 190 0.31 -13.02 -35.08
C VAL A 190 0.24 -14.19 -34.11
N ARG A 191 1.32 -14.97 -33.98
CA ARG A 191 1.38 -16.07 -33.03
C ARG A 191 1.25 -15.59 -31.59
N ALA A 192 1.92 -14.49 -31.24
CA ALA A 192 1.81 -13.90 -29.91
C ALA A 192 0.36 -13.55 -29.56
N HIS A 193 -0.36 -12.92 -30.50
CA HIS A 193 -1.77 -12.56 -30.31
C HIS A 193 -2.68 -13.80 -30.24
N GLU A 194 -2.46 -14.81 -31.10
CA GLU A 194 -3.24 -16.05 -31.08
C GLU A 194 -3.12 -16.79 -29.75
N LEU A 195 -1.90 -16.91 -29.24
CA LEU A 195 -1.62 -17.51 -27.93
C LEU A 195 -2.24 -16.70 -26.80
N ALA A 196 -2.01 -15.39 -26.73
CA ALA A 196 -2.60 -14.53 -25.71
C ALA A 196 -4.13 -14.58 -25.74
N ARG A 197 -4.75 -14.57 -26.92
CA ARG A 197 -6.20 -14.65 -27.08
C ARG A 197 -6.78 -15.99 -26.63
N SER A 198 -6.01 -17.07 -26.73
CA SER A 198 -6.45 -18.40 -26.25
C SER A 198 -6.65 -18.46 -24.73
N ILE A 199 -6.07 -17.50 -24.00
CA ILE A 199 -6.18 -17.32 -22.55
C ILE A 199 -6.60 -15.88 -22.22
N ALA A 200 -7.57 -15.33 -22.96
CA ALA A 200 -7.96 -13.92 -22.84
C ALA A 200 -8.54 -13.51 -21.46
N ASP A 201 -8.93 -14.46 -20.61
CA ASP A 201 -9.34 -14.24 -19.22
C ASP A 201 -8.15 -14.13 -18.25
N ASP A 202 -6.94 -14.34 -18.75
CA ASP A 202 -5.71 -14.33 -17.97
C ASP A 202 -5.18 -12.91 -17.74
N ALA A 203 -5.02 -12.53 -16.48
CA ALA A 203 -4.58 -11.19 -16.10
C ALA A 203 -3.18 -10.80 -16.63
N VAL A 204 -2.32 -11.77 -16.98
CA VAL A 204 -0.99 -11.51 -17.52
C VAL A 204 -1.02 -11.40 -19.04
N ALA A 205 -1.84 -12.21 -19.72
CA ALA A 205 -1.87 -12.25 -21.18
C ALA A 205 -2.84 -11.23 -21.81
N GLU A 206 -3.96 -10.91 -21.16
CA GLU A 206 -4.95 -9.95 -21.66
C GLU A 206 -4.35 -8.59 -22.04
N PRO A 207 -3.42 -7.99 -21.24
CA PRO A 207 -2.83 -6.70 -21.57
C PRO A 207 -2.02 -6.67 -22.87
N LEU A 208 -1.62 -7.83 -23.42
CA LEU A 208 -0.91 -7.94 -24.69
C LEU A 208 -1.84 -7.77 -25.92
N LEU A 209 -3.15 -8.01 -25.77
CA LEU A 209 -4.08 -8.07 -26.90
C LEU A 209 -4.24 -6.72 -27.61
N HIS A 210 -4.45 -5.64 -26.86
CA HIS A 210 -4.67 -4.31 -27.43
C HIS A 210 -3.41 -3.74 -28.13
N PRO A 211 -2.20 -3.78 -27.53
CA PRO A 211 -0.97 -3.35 -28.20
C PRO A 211 -0.61 -4.15 -29.45
N LEU A 212 -0.99 -5.43 -29.52
CA LEU A 212 -0.74 -6.29 -30.68
C LEU A 212 -1.72 -6.04 -31.84
N GLN A 213 -2.92 -5.55 -31.57
CA GLN A 213 -3.98 -5.42 -32.57
C GLN A 213 -3.58 -4.62 -33.83
N PRO A 214 -2.88 -3.48 -33.73
CA PRO A 214 -2.39 -2.75 -34.91
C PRO A 214 -1.38 -3.53 -35.76
N LEU A 215 -0.65 -4.48 -35.15
CA LEU A 215 0.42 -5.26 -35.78
C LEU A 215 -0.09 -6.51 -36.52
N LEU A 216 -1.39 -6.81 -36.42
CA LEU A 216 -2.01 -7.94 -37.13
C LEU A 216 -2.29 -7.63 -38.60
N ALA A 217 -2.45 -6.34 -38.93
CA ALA A 217 -2.60 -5.89 -40.30
C ALA A 217 -1.22 -5.77 -40.97
N PRO A 218 -1.08 -6.03 -42.28
CA PRO A 218 0.18 -5.81 -42.96
C PRO A 218 0.59 -4.33 -42.91
N PRO A 219 1.88 -4.00 -42.71
CA PRO A 219 2.32 -2.62 -42.53
C PRO A 219 2.05 -1.77 -43.77
N ALA A 220 1.67 -0.50 -43.54
CA ALA A 220 1.29 0.44 -44.60
C ALA A 220 2.39 0.70 -45.63
N THR A 221 3.66 0.43 -45.29
CA THR A 221 4.83 0.56 -46.16
C THR A 221 4.94 -0.51 -47.25
N ALA A 222 4.10 -1.56 -47.22
CA ALA A 222 4.05 -2.64 -48.23
C ALA A 222 3.53 -2.21 -49.62
N GLY A 223 3.63 -0.91 -49.96
CA GLY A 223 2.94 -0.25 -51.06
C GLY A 223 3.80 0.68 -51.93
N ARG A 224 5.12 0.48 -52.07
CA ARG A 224 5.91 1.29 -53.04
C ARG A 224 5.76 0.84 -54.50
N VAL A 225 5.27 -0.38 -54.76
CA VAL A 225 5.04 -0.90 -56.12
C VAL A 225 3.54 -1.16 -56.32
N PRO A 226 2.86 -0.48 -57.26
CA PRO A 226 1.46 -0.75 -57.56
C PRO A 226 1.24 -2.23 -57.95
N ARG A 227 0.18 -2.86 -57.43
CA ARG A 227 -0.12 -4.32 -57.59
C ARG A 227 0.06 -4.88 -59.00
N ASN A 228 -0.24 -4.09 -60.03
CA ASN A 228 -0.23 -4.54 -61.42
C ASN A 228 1.02 -4.12 -62.22
N GLN A 229 1.96 -3.37 -61.64
CA GLN A 229 3.22 -2.99 -62.31
C GLN A 229 4.16 -4.21 -62.43
N PRO A 230 5.11 -4.21 -63.40
CA PRO A 230 6.17 -5.19 -63.47
C PRO A 230 6.95 -5.24 -62.15
N CYS A 231 7.26 -6.44 -61.68
CA CYS A 231 7.98 -6.64 -60.43
C CYS A 231 9.43 -6.14 -60.54
N PRO A 232 9.94 -5.34 -59.58
CA PRO A 232 11.29 -4.77 -59.63
C PRO A 232 12.42 -5.82 -59.52
N CYS A 233 12.10 -7.08 -59.20
CA CYS A 233 13.06 -8.18 -59.21
C CYS A 233 13.48 -8.64 -60.62
N GLY A 234 12.97 -8.00 -61.68
CA GLY A 234 13.34 -8.32 -63.07
C GLY A 234 12.60 -9.52 -63.68
N SER A 235 11.62 -10.11 -62.98
CA SER A 235 10.89 -11.29 -63.46
C SER A 235 9.90 -11.03 -64.60
N GLY A 236 9.60 -9.76 -64.90
CA GLY A 236 8.58 -9.35 -65.89
C GLY A 236 7.12 -9.65 -65.49
N ARG A 237 6.88 -10.34 -64.37
CA ARG A 237 5.54 -10.65 -63.85
C ARG A 237 4.92 -9.45 -63.13
N LYS A 238 3.59 -9.38 -63.06
CA LYS A 238 2.88 -8.39 -62.23
C LYS A 238 3.30 -8.56 -60.77
N TYR A 239 3.58 -7.45 -60.08
CA TYR A 239 4.06 -7.44 -58.69
C TYR A 239 3.23 -8.31 -57.74
N LYS A 240 1.90 -8.26 -57.86
CA LYS A 240 0.96 -9.07 -57.06
C LYS A 240 1.12 -10.59 -57.21
N ALA A 241 1.72 -11.06 -58.29
CA ALA A 241 1.93 -12.48 -58.61
C ALA A 241 3.40 -12.89 -58.50
N CYS A 242 4.25 -12.00 -57.95
CA CYS A 242 5.68 -12.22 -57.78
C CYS A 242 6.09 -11.89 -56.34
N CYS A 243 6.88 -10.83 -56.13
CA CYS A 243 7.47 -10.53 -54.83
C CYS A 243 6.48 -9.95 -53.80
N GLN A 244 5.26 -9.53 -54.18
CA GLN A 244 4.36 -8.87 -53.22
C GLN A 244 4.06 -9.71 -51.97
N ALA A 245 3.92 -11.03 -52.09
CA ALA A 245 3.68 -11.88 -50.92
C ALA A 245 4.92 -11.97 -50.02
N SER A 246 6.10 -12.12 -50.61
CA SER A 246 7.39 -12.15 -49.91
C SER A 246 7.72 -10.80 -49.27
N ASP A 247 7.53 -9.69 -49.99
CA ASP A 247 7.77 -8.33 -49.52
C ASP A 247 6.78 -7.96 -48.41
N ARG A 248 5.53 -8.42 -48.48
CA ARG A 248 4.56 -8.28 -47.37
C ARG A 248 4.93 -9.11 -46.16
N ALA A 249 5.46 -10.32 -46.35
CA ALA A 249 5.92 -11.18 -45.27
C ALA A 249 7.19 -10.64 -44.59
N GLN A 250 7.99 -9.83 -45.30
CA GLN A 250 9.22 -9.21 -44.79
C GLN A 250 9.03 -7.76 -44.33
N ALA A 251 7.90 -7.13 -44.64
CA ALA A 251 7.65 -5.75 -44.26
C ALA A 251 7.50 -5.65 -42.74
N VAL A 252 8.32 -4.81 -42.13
CA VAL A 252 8.33 -4.56 -40.69
C VAL A 252 7.50 -3.30 -40.41
N HIS A 253 6.69 -3.36 -39.35
CA HIS A 253 5.96 -2.19 -38.87
C HIS A 253 6.93 -1.07 -38.43
N PRO A 254 6.62 0.20 -38.70
CA PRO A 254 7.37 1.32 -38.16
C PRO A 254 7.54 1.20 -36.64
N LEU A 255 8.69 1.63 -36.12
CA LEU A 255 9.00 1.54 -34.70
C LEU A 255 7.91 2.17 -33.78
N PRO A 256 7.27 3.31 -34.14
CA PRO A 256 6.17 3.85 -33.35
C PRO A 256 4.94 2.95 -33.20
N GLU A 257 4.68 2.07 -34.17
CA GLU A 257 3.58 1.10 -34.10
C GLU A 257 3.95 -0.10 -33.21
N ARG A 258 5.24 -0.45 -33.13
CA ARG A 258 5.75 -1.57 -32.32
C ARG A 258 6.03 -1.19 -30.87
N ALA A 259 6.38 0.07 -30.61
CA ALA A 259 6.74 0.55 -29.27
C ALA A 259 5.70 0.21 -28.17
N PRO A 260 4.37 0.34 -28.39
CA PRO A 260 3.38 -0.10 -27.39
C PRO A 260 3.46 -1.59 -27.07
N ALA A 261 3.68 -2.45 -28.06
CA ALA A 261 3.83 -3.89 -27.86
C ALA A 261 5.14 -4.23 -27.13
N LEU A 262 6.23 -3.51 -27.43
CA LEU A 262 7.48 -3.61 -26.69
C LEU A 262 7.32 -3.23 -25.22
N TYR A 263 6.61 -2.13 -24.91
CA TYR A 263 6.33 -1.77 -23.51
C TYR A 263 5.46 -2.82 -22.81
N ALA A 264 4.40 -3.30 -23.46
CA ALA A 264 3.53 -4.33 -22.91
C ALA A 264 4.31 -5.62 -22.59
N MET A 265 5.26 -6.00 -23.45
CA MET A 265 6.17 -7.11 -23.21
C MET A 265 7.03 -6.94 -21.95
N LEU A 266 7.55 -5.74 -21.71
CA LEU A 266 8.30 -5.45 -20.49
C LEU A 266 7.39 -5.52 -19.26
N ALA A 267 6.16 -5.00 -19.37
CA ALA A 267 5.18 -5.01 -18.30
C ALA A 267 4.71 -6.42 -17.91
N THR A 268 4.60 -7.36 -18.87
CA THR A 268 4.30 -8.77 -18.55
C THR A 268 5.54 -9.48 -17.99
N TYR A 269 6.72 -9.22 -18.54
CA TYR A 269 7.97 -9.79 -18.03
C TYR A 269 8.26 -9.37 -16.57
N ALA A 270 7.97 -8.11 -16.23
CA ALA A 270 8.10 -7.60 -14.87
C ALA A 270 7.15 -8.30 -13.86
N GLN A 271 6.14 -9.04 -14.32
CA GLN A 271 5.23 -9.82 -13.48
C GLN A 271 5.63 -11.30 -13.35
N ARG A 272 6.84 -11.67 -13.79
CA ARG A 272 7.39 -13.03 -13.65
C ARG A 272 7.91 -13.26 -12.23
N GLY A 273 8.08 -14.54 -11.86
CA GLY A 273 8.38 -14.95 -10.48
C GLY A 273 9.60 -14.28 -9.86
N GLY A 274 10.63 -13.97 -10.66
CA GLY A 274 11.84 -13.27 -10.20
C GLY A 274 11.59 -11.86 -9.64
N PHE A 275 10.47 -11.22 -9.96
CA PHE A 275 10.15 -9.85 -9.57
C PHE A 275 8.96 -9.75 -8.61
N ASP A 276 8.33 -10.87 -8.25
CA ASP A 276 7.11 -10.89 -7.43
C ASP A 276 7.28 -10.17 -6.10
N HIS A 277 8.38 -10.41 -5.40
CA HIS A 277 8.64 -9.77 -4.10
C HIS A 277 8.82 -8.25 -4.23
N HIS A 278 9.42 -7.77 -5.32
CA HIS A 278 9.54 -6.34 -5.58
C HIS A 278 8.18 -5.73 -5.92
N LEU A 279 7.41 -6.39 -6.78
CA LEU A 279 6.05 -5.94 -7.12
C LEU A 279 5.15 -5.89 -5.88
N ASP A 280 5.19 -6.92 -5.02
CA ASP A 280 4.39 -6.98 -3.79
C ASP A 280 4.76 -5.85 -2.82
N ARG A 281 6.06 -5.56 -2.66
CA ARG A 281 6.55 -4.41 -1.88
C ARG A 281 6.03 -3.08 -2.44
N LEU A 282 6.11 -2.87 -3.75
CA LEU A 282 5.64 -1.63 -4.39
C LEU A 282 4.12 -1.47 -4.29
N LEU A 283 3.37 -2.53 -4.55
CA LEU A 283 1.91 -2.53 -4.37
C LEU A 283 1.51 -2.27 -2.92
N THR A 284 2.29 -2.77 -1.94
CA THR A 284 2.09 -2.49 -0.52
C THR A 284 2.24 -0.99 -0.23
N CYS A 285 3.25 -0.32 -0.79
CA CYS A 285 3.42 1.13 -0.69
C CYS A 285 2.28 1.91 -1.35
N ALA A 286 1.68 1.35 -2.41
CA ALA A 286 0.57 1.97 -3.15
C ALA A 286 -0.82 1.55 -2.66
N LEU A 287 -0.94 0.86 -1.51
CA LEU A 287 -2.23 0.40 -1.00
C LEU A 287 -3.20 1.57 -0.76
N GLY A 288 -4.38 1.48 -1.37
CA GLY A 288 -5.39 2.55 -1.31
C GLY A 288 -5.14 3.71 -2.29
N ALA A 289 -4.11 3.63 -3.13
CA ALA A 289 -3.79 4.62 -4.16
C ALA A 289 -3.95 4.06 -5.58
N PRO A 290 -5.19 3.86 -6.08
CA PRO A 290 -5.42 3.32 -7.42
C PRO A 290 -4.81 4.21 -8.52
N SER A 291 -4.67 5.52 -8.26
CA SER A 291 -4.01 6.47 -9.17
C SER A 291 -2.52 6.24 -9.34
N ALA A 292 -1.87 5.42 -8.51
CA ALA A 292 -0.45 5.07 -8.58
C ALA A 292 -0.19 3.63 -9.07
N ALA A 293 -1.23 2.84 -9.34
CA ALA A 293 -1.08 1.44 -9.72
C ALA A 293 -0.18 1.25 -10.95
N GLY A 294 -0.32 2.11 -11.95
CA GLY A 294 0.55 2.08 -13.15
C GLY A 294 2.02 2.31 -12.83
N LEU A 295 2.33 3.17 -11.85
CA LEU A 295 3.71 3.45 -11.44
C LEU A 295 4.41 2.25 -10.79
N CYS A 296 3.66 1.32 -10.17
CA CYS A 296 4.26 0.12 -9.59
C CYS A 296 4.96 -0.72 -10.68
N THR A 297 4.29 -0.93 -11.81
CA THR A 297 4.87 -1.66 -12.94
C THR A 297 5.98 -0.87 -13.63
N ASP A 298 5.79 0.44 -13.84
CA ASP A 298 6.81 1.29 -14.48
C ASP A 298 8.12 1.28 -13.70
N THR A 299 8.02 1.51 -12.38
CA THR A 299 9.19 1.54 -11.50
C THR A 299 9.83 0.16 -11.34
N LEU A 300 9.04 -0.91 -11.41
CA LEU A 300 9.57 -2.26 -11.45
C LEU A 300 10.44 -2.50 -12.70
N ILE A 301 9.98 -2.03 -13.87
CA ILE A 301 10.71 -2.12 -15.15
C ILE A 301 12.01 -1.32 -15.09
N PHE A 302 11.93 -0.04 -14.73
CA PHE A 302 13.05 0.90 -14.93
C PHE A 302 13.97 1.02 -13.71
N ASP A 303 13.42 0.94 -12.50
CA ASP A 303 14.11 1.32 -11.26
C ASP A 303 14.48 0.10 -10.38
N HIS A 304 13.73 -1.01 -10.50
CA HIS A 304 14.01 -2.28 -9.81
C HIS A 304 14.56 -3.39 -10.71
N GLY A 305 15.10 -3.01 -11.88
CA GLY A 305 15.97 -3.88 -12.68
C GLY A 305 15.27 -4.86 -13.62
N ALA A 306 13.93 -4.93 -13.67
CA ALA A 306 13.25 -5.90 -14.53
C ALA A 306 13.49 -5.67 -16.02
N GLY A 307 13.55 -4.40 -16.46
CA GLY A 307 13.86 -4.06 -17.85
C GLY A 307 15.31 -4.35 -18.24
N ALA A 308 16.26 -4.19 -17.30
CA ALA A 308 17.66 -4.54 -17.52
C ALA A 308 17.85 -6.06 -17.59
N ALA A 309 17.20 -6.81 -16.71
CA ALA A 309 17.17 -8.27 -16.75
C ALA A 309 16.54 -8.78 -18.05
N PHE A 310 15.43 -8.18 -18.49
CA PHE A 310 14.81 -8.49 -19.79
C PHE A 310 15.79 -8.29 -20.94
N LEU A 311 16.48 -7.13 -20.98
CA LEU A 311 17.44 -6.83 -22.05
C LEU A 311 18.60 -7.83 -22.05
N ALA A 312 19.07 -8.25 -20.88
CA ALA A 312 20.14 -9.24 -20.75
C ALA A 312 19.72 -10.64 -21.23
N ALA A 313 18.53 -11.11 -20.80
CA ALA A 313 18.04 -12.45 -21.11
C ALA A 313 17.45 -12.57 -22.53
N ARG A 314 16.67 -11.59 -22.97
CA ARG A 314 15.87 -11.65 -24.21
C ARG A 314 16.30 -10.66 -25.28
N GLY A 315 17.28 -9.79 -25.02
CA GLY A 315 17.69 -8.74 -25.96
C GLY A 315 18.16 -9.27 -27.32
N HIS A 316 18.68 -10.50 -27.38
CA HIS A 316 19.09 -11.14 -28.63
C HIS A 316 17.91 -11.63 -29.49
N LEU A 317 16.72 -11.80 -28.90
CA LEU A 317 15.50 -12.11 -29.64
C LEU A 317 14.89 -10.88 -30.32
N LEU A 318 15.13 -9.69 -29.75
CA LEU A 318 14.62 -8.42 -30.29
C LEU A 318 15.29 -8.04 -31.60
N ARG A 319 14.56 -7.27 -32.41
CA ARG A 319 15.15 -6.57 -33.55
C ARG A 319 16.14 -5.51 -33.05
N ASP A 320 17.13 -5.19 -33.88
CA ASP A 320 18.19 -4.25 -33.50
C ASP A 320 17.67 -2.88 -33.09
N ASP A 321 16.62 -2.39 -33.76
CA ASP A 321 16.00 -1.10 -33.47
C ASP A 321 15.15 -1.09 -32.19
N GLU A 322 14.44 -2.17 -31.89
CA GLU A 322 13.74 -2.38 -30.61
C GLU A 322 14.71 -2.47 -29.44
N ARG A 323 15.82 -3.20 -29.64
CA ARG A 323 16.85 -3.34 -28.62
C ARG A 323 17.50 -2.01 -28.28
N GLU A 324 17.77 -1.18 -29.30
CA GLU A 324 18.31 0.16 -29.09
C GLU A 324 17.29 1.13 -28.48
N LEU A 325 16.02 1.00 -28.87
CA LEU A 325 14.92 1.74 -28.25
C LEU A 325 14.83 1.43 -26.75
N LEU A 326 14.89 0.15 -26.39
CA LEU A 326 14.87 -0.29 -25.00
C LEU A 326 16.06 0.25 -24.21
N ARG A 327 17.28 0.23 -24.77
CA ARG A 327 18.45 0.86 -24.11
C ARG A 327 18.21 2.34 -23.82
N THR A 328 17.59 3.05 -24.76
CA THR A 328 17.23 4.46 -24.54
C THR A 328 16.20 4.59 -23.41
N TRP A 329 15.18 3.75 -23.36
CA TRP A 329 14.17 3.76 -22.30
C TRP A 329 14.76 3.52 -20.92
N LEU A 330 15.71 2.57 -20.79
CA LEU A 330 16.38 2.25 -19.54
C LEU A 330 17.24 3.39 -18.97
N THR A 331 17.43 4.49 -19.71
CA THR A 331 18.16 5.70 -19.26
C THR A 331 17.27 6.93 -19.13
N THR A 332 16.01 6.86 -19.60
CA THR A 332 15.06 7.98 -19.54
C THR A 332 14.62 8.18 -18.08
N PRO A 333 14.53 9.38 -17.49
CA PRO A 333 14.21 9.59 -16.07
C PRO A 333 12.72 9.71 -15.68
N LEU A 334 12.45 9.44 -14.40
CA LEU A 334 11.29 9.67 -13.53
C LEU A 334 10.98 11.16 -13.33
N ASP A 335 9.86 11.73 -13.78
CA ASP A 335 9.62 13.17 -13.58
C ASP A 335 8.16 13.50 -13.19
N LEU A 336 7.98 14.66 -12.56
CA LEU A 336 6.73 15.30 -12.17
C LEU A 336 6.40 16.44 -13.14
N TYR A 337 5.24 16.34 -13.78
CA TYR A 337 4.74 17.28 -14.78
C TYR A 337 3.48 17.98 -14.32
N GLU A 338 3.32 19.24 -14.73
CA GLU A 338 2.07 19.98 -14.66
C GLU A 338 1.42 20.03 -16.05
N VAL A 339 0.12 19.72 -16.10
CA VAL A 339 -0.69 19.88 -17.32
C VAL A 339 -0.93 21.37 -17.56
N THR A 340 -0.38 21.91 -18.64
CA THR A 340 -0.50 23.34 -18.98
C THR A 340 -1.67 23.64 -19.92
N TRP A 341 -2.09 22.67 -20.73
CA TRP A 341 -3.19 22.82 -21.68
C TRP A 341 -3.74 21.46 -22.13
N VAL A 342 -5.05 21.38 -22.38
CA VAL A 342 -5.74 20.17 -22.85
C VAL A 342 -6.73 20.51 -23.96
N ARG A 343 -6.75 19.71 -25.02
CA ARG A 343 -7.87 19.57 -25.95
C ARG A 343 -8.45 18.16 -25.78
N PRO A 344 -9.58 18.03 -25.05
CA PRO A 344 -10.12 16.73 -24.68
C PRO A 344 -10.32 15.79 -25.87
N GLY A 345 -9.87 14.55 -25.71
CA GLY A 345 -9.99 13.49 -26.72
C GLY A 345 -8.98 13.55 -27.87
N GLU A 346 -8.05 14.50 -27.85
CA GLU A 346 -7.08 14.70 -28.95
C GLU A 346 -5.64 14.85 -28.45
N ARG A 347 -5.36 15.87 -27.63
CA ARG A 347 -3.99 16.22 -27.25
C ARG A 347 -3.89 17.05 -25.97
N LEU A 348 -2.74 17.01 -25.31
CA LEU A 348 -2.43 17.83 -24.14
C LEU A 348 -0.98 18.32 -24.18
N LYS A 349 -0.69 19.35 -23.37
CA LYS A 349 0.66 19.87 -23.14
C LYS A 349 1.01 19.81 -21.67
N LEU A 350 2.24 19.43 -21.40
CA LEU A 350 2.80 19.23 -20.06
C LEU A 350 4.08 20.05 -19.93
N ARG A 351 4.42 20.41 -18.70
CA ARG A 351 5.70 21.04 -18.36
C ARG A 351 6.31 20.35 -17.15
N SER A 352 7.58 19.99 -17.22
CA SER A 352 8.31 19.47 -16.06
C SER A 352 8.36 20.50 -14.94
N LEU A 353 8.11 20.06 -13.70
CA LEU A 353 8.22 20.87 -12.49
C LEU A 353 9.58 20.74 -11.80
N THR A 354 10.40 19.78 -12.21
CA THR A 354 11.64 19.41 -11.51
C THR A 354 12.89 19.76 -12.32
N GLY A 355 12.72 20.35 -13.52
CA GLY A 355 13.82 20.75 -14.40
C GLY A 355 14.21 19.70 -15.44
N GLY A 356 13.37 18.67 -15.64
CA GLY A 356 13.51 17.69 -16.72
C GLY A 356 13.12 18.21 -18.10
N ALA A 357 12.58 17.35 -18.96
CA ALA A 357 12.22 17.71 -20.33
C ALA A 357 11.17 18.84 -20.33
N GLY A 358 11.61 20.06 -20.66
CA GLY A 358 10.87 21.32 -20.48
C GLY A 358 9.36 21.27 -20.76
N GLN A 359 8.94 21.53 -22.00
CA GLN A 359 7.54 21.40 -22.43
C GLN A 359 7.36 20.20 -23.36
N LEU A 360 6.31 19.42 -23.14
CA LEU A 360 5.96 18.23 -23.93
C LEU A 360 4.55 18.34 -24.49
N GLU A 361 4.33 17.87 -25.72
CA GLU A 361 3.00 17.69 -26.31
C GLU A 361 2.72 16.19 -26.45
N GLN A 362 1.56 15.75 -25.96
CA GLN A 362 1.10 14.36 -26.07
C GLN A 362 -0.15 14.31 -26.94
N ARG A 363 -0.21 13.34 -27.84
CA ARG A 363 -1.39 13.02 -28.66
C ARG A 363 -1.95 11.68 -28.21
N ASP A 364 -2.73 11.73 -27.14
CA ASP A 364 -3.34 10.56 -26.55
C ASP A 364 -4.78 10.88 -26.14
N ARG A 365 -5.72 10.10 -26.69
CA ARG A 365 -7.15 10.31 -26.49
C ARG A 365 -7.55 10.03 -25.04
N LEU A 366 -7.10 8.94 -24.45
CA LEU A 366 -7.50 8.56 -23.10
C LEU A 366 -6.85 9.48 -22.08
N PHE A 367 -5.57 9.80 -22.26
CA PHE A 367 -4.87 10.69 -21.36
C PHE A 367 -5.45 12.11 -21.40
N SER A 368 -5.77 12.66 -22.58
CA SER A 368 -6.40 13.99 -22.68
C SER A 368 -7.84 14.04 -22.15
N LEU A 369 -8.49 12.89 -21.92
CA LEU A 369 -9.81 12.82 -21.29
C LEU A 369 -9.72 12.67 -19.77
N SER A 370 -8.59 12.16 -19.25
CA SER A 370 -8.41 11.82 -17.84
C SER A 370 -7.80 12.94 -16.98
N VAL A 371 -7.31 14.02 -17.60
CA VAL A 371 -6.71 15.17 -16.91
C VAL A 371 -7.30 16.50 -17.33
N VAL A 372 -7.19 17.50 -16.46
CA VAL A 372 -7.48 18.91 -16.73
C VAL A 372 -6.23 19.77 -16.52
N ARG A 373 -6.32 21.05 -16.91
CA ARG A 373 -5.23 22.00 -16.69
C ARG A 373 -4.92 22.12 -15.19
N LEU A 374 -3.64 22.25 -14.87
CA LEU A 374 -3.02 22.27 -13.53
C LEU A 374 -2.95 20.92 -12.82
N ASP A 375 -3.50 19.85 -13.40
CA ASP A 375 -3.27 18.52 -12.85
C ASP A 375 -1.79 18.17 -12.87
N LEU A 376 -1.39 17.41 -11.86
CA LEU A 376 -0.04 16.87 -11.74
C LEU A 376 -0.02 15.45 -12.29
N VAL A 377 1.07 15.11 -12.96
CA VAL A 377 1.32 13.79 -13.50
C VAL A 377 2.76 13.38 -13.21
N VAL A 378 2.94 12.26 -12.52
CA VAL A 378 4.23 11.59 -12.37
C VAL A 378 4.33 10.55 -13.48
N ALA A 379 5.37 10.64 -14.31
CA ALA A 379 5.45 9.84 -15.53
C ALA A 379 6.88 9.70 -16.07
N ARG A 380 7.12 8.60 -16.78
CA ARG A 380 8.26 8.44 -17.69
C ARG A 380 7.77 8.53 -19.13
N PHE A 381 8.12 9.60 -19.84
CA PHE A 381 7.79 9.74 -21.26
C PHE A 381 8.84 9.08 -22.12
N LEU A 382 8.48 7.97 -22.77
CA LEU A 382 9.37 7.11 -23.52
C LEU A 382 9.34 7.46 -25.01
N THR A 383 10.50 7.46 -25.67
CA THR A 383 10.55 7.69 -27.13
C THR A 383 9.96 6.50 -27.88
N ASP A 384 9.19 6.73 -28.94
CA ASP A 384 8.71 5.69 -29.85
C ASP A 384 9.61 5.53 -31.10
N GLY A 385 10.78 6.16 -31.07
CA GLY A 385 11.70 6.32 -32.20
C GLY A 385 11.49 7.62 -32.98
N THR A 386 10.36 8.30 -32.79
CA THR A 386 10.04 9.57 -33.46
C THR A 386 9.71 10.70 -32.49
N ARG A 387 9.05 10.39 -31.37
CA ARG A 387 8.62 11.37 -30.36
C ARG A 387 8.48 10.70 -28.99
N LEU A 388 8.42 11.53 -27.95
CA LEU A 388 8.13 11.08 -26.59
C LEU A 388 6.63 10.77 -26.41
N ARG A 389 6.32 9.67 -25.74
CA ARG A 389 4.98 9.15 -25.53
C ARG A 389 4.77 8.66 -24.10
N ALA A 390 3.56 8.83 -23.58
CA ALA A 390 3.07 8.11 -22.41
C ALA A 390 2.81 6.63 -22.78
N LEU A 391 3.88 5.84 -22.85
CA LEU A 391 3.78 4.38 -22.95
C LEU A 391 3.75 3.74 -21.55
N GLY A 392 4.46 4.38 -20.62
CA GLY A 392 4.69 3.97 -19.24
C GLY A 392 3.48 4.03 -18.31
N GLY A 393 3.72 3.60 -17.08
CA GLY A 393 2.81 3.84 -15.97
C GLY A 393 2.73 5.34 -15.64
N LEU A 394 1.54 5.78 -15.26
CA LEU A 394 1.28 7.18 -14.91
C LEU A 394 0.71 7.24 -13.50
N GLY A 395 1.16 8.22 -12.72
CA GLY A 395 0.59 8.58 -11.42
C GLY A 395 -0.04 9.97 -11.47
N ALA A 396 -1.26 10.13 -10.94
CA ALA A 396 -1.93 11.42 -10.87
C ALA A 396 -2.21 11.81 -9.41
N PRO A 397 -1.30 12.54 -8.74
CA PRO A 397 -1.44 12.86 -7.32
C PRO A 397 -2.42 14.00 -7.04
N GLY A 398 -3.10 14.59 -8.02
CA GLY A 398 -3.96 15.75 -7.75
C GLY A 398 -3.15 17.03 -7.52
N ARG A 399 -3.76 18.16 -7.89
CA ARG A 399 -3.11 19.47 -7.97
C ARG A 399 -2.82 20.09 -6.60
N GLU A 400 -3.64 19.75 -5.60
CA GLU A 400 -3.52 20.17 -4.21
C GLU A 400 -2.23 19.65 -3.55
N ARG A 401 -1.68 18.53 -4.01
CA ARG A 401 -0.44 17.94 -3.48
C ARG A 401 0.83 18.45 -4.16
N ARG A 402 0.77 19.56 -4.90
CA ARG A 402 1.91 20.14 -5.62
C ARG A 402 3.14 20.32 -4.75
N ALA A 403 3.01 20.97 -3.59
CA ALA A 403 4.15 21.26 -2.72
C ALA A 403 4.82 19.96 -2.25
N LYS A 404 4.03 18.97 -1.82
CA LYS A 404 4.50 17.66 -1.37
C LYS A 404 5.26 16.92 -2.48
N PHE A 405 4.66 16.78 -3.66
CA PHE A 405 5.30 16.07 -4.76
C PHE A 405 6.50 16.81 -5.33
N THR A 406 6.49 18.15 -5.37
CA THR A 406 7.67 18.92 -5.80
C THR A 406 8.83 18.74 -4.82
N ALA A 407 8.55 18.66 -3.51
CA ALA A 407 9.57 18.41 -2.49
C ALA A 407 10.20 17.00 -2.58
N LEU A 408 9.44 15.99 -3.04
CA LEU A 408 10.02 14.66 -3.28
C LEU A 408 11.13 14.72 -4.34
N PHE A 409 10.88 15.42 -5.45
CA PHE A 409 11.83 15.58 -6.56
C PHE A 409 12.80 16.78 -6.38
N HIS A 410 13.26 17.03 -5.15
CA HIS A 410 14.14 18.17 -4.84
C HIS A 410 15.51 18.12 -5.55
N GLU A 411 16.00 16.93 -5.91
CA GLU A 411 17.24 16.73 -6.67
C GLU A 411 17.02 16.75 -8.20
N GLY A 412 15.78 16.99 -8.65
CA GLY A 412 15.38 16.95 -10.05
C GLY A 412 14.72 15.63 -10.46
N PRO A 413 14.63 15.33 -11.76
CA PRO A 413 14.12 14.06 -12.26
C PRO A 413 14.93 12.88 -11.74
N MET A 414 14.24 11.81 -11.33
CA MET A 414 14.85 10.57 -10.85
C MET A 414 15.49 9.79 -12.01
N ALA A 415 16.79 9.55 -11.95
CA ALA A 415 17.46 8.67 -12.89
C ALA A 415 17.08 7.19 -12.65
N PRO A 416 16.95 6.35 -13.69
CA PRO A 416 16.74 4.91 -13.53
C PRO A 416 17.85 4.26 -12.72
N GLN A 417 17.50 3.24 -11.92
CA GLN A 417 18.43 2.43 -11.11
C GLN A 417 19.19 3.20 -10.02
N ASP A 418 18.95 4.50 -9.85
CA ASP A 418 19.51 5.34 -8.79
C ASP A 418 18.74 5.17 -7.46
N SER A 419 18.20 3.97 -7.21
CA SER A 419 17.31 3.66 -6.07
C SER A 419 18.03 3.63 -4.71
N THR A 420 19.21 4.23 -4.60
CA THR A 420 19.79 4.59 -3.32
C THR A 420 18.85 5.57 -2.60
N GLY A 421 18.07 5.08 -1.62
CA GLY A 421 17.28 5.95 -0.73
C GLY A 421 15.77 5.70 -0.64
N HIS A 422 15.25 4.56 -1.09
CA HIS A 422 13.80 4.22 -0.96
C HIS A 422 12.85 5.23 -1.64
N PHE A 423 13.32 6.00 -2.63
CA PHE A 423 12.49 7.03 -3.26
C PHE A 423 11.24 6.45 -3.90
N THR A 424 11.33 5.33 -4.60
CA THR A 424 10.16 4.70 -5.26
C THR A 424 9.08 4.37 -4.23
N GLU A 425 9.47 3.81 -3.08
CA GLU A 425 8.56 3.53 -1.98
C GLU A 425 7.99 4.80 -1.37
N GLN A 426 8.81 5.83 -1.14
CA GLN A 426 8.35 7.13 -0.64
C GLN A 426 7.36 7.79 -1.60
N LEU A 427 7.64 7.74 -2.90
CA LEU A 427 6.77 8.25 -3.96
C LEU A 427 5.42 7.54 -3.91
N LEU A 428 5.41 6.21 -3.90
CA LEU A 428 4.18 5.41 -3.87
C LEU A 428 3.38 5.63 -2.58
N CYS A 429 4.05 5.64 -1.42
CA CYS A 429 3.43 5.97 -0.13
C CYS A 429 2.80 7.38 -0.15
N ALA A 430 3.42 8.35 -0.82
CA ALA A 430 2.89 9.71 -0.91
C ALA A 430 1.53 9.79 -1.63
N PHE A 431 1.21 8.83 -2.50
CA PHE A 431 -0.11 8.67 -3.11
C PHE A 431 -1.14 8.03 -2.15
N ALA A 432 -0.70 7.12 -1.28
CA ALA A 432 -1.54 6.34 -0.36
C ALA A 432 -2.02 7.13 0.87
N ASP A 433 -1.55 8.36 1.06
CA ASP A 433 -1.94 9.26 2.16
C ASP A 433 -3.39 9.80 2.09
N ASP A 434 -4.26 9.23 1.23
CA ASP A 434 -5.56 9.80 0.79
C ASP A 434 -6.81 8.91 1.01
N GLY A 435 -6.80 7.94 1.93
CA GLY A 435 -8.07 7.32 2.33
C GLY A 435 -8.92 8.34 3.10
N ALA A 436 -10.13 8.67 2.62
CA ALA A 436 -11.09 9.48 3.39
C ALA A 436 -11.21 8.89 4.81
N LEU A 437 -10.95 9.72 5.81
CA LEU A 437 -10.97 9.33 7.21
C LEU A 437 -12.42 9.31 7.68
N GLU A 438 -13.02 8.13 7.84
CA GLU A 438 -14.32 8.00 8.50
C GLU A 438 -14.04 7.91 10.01
N VAL A 439 -14.23 9.02 10.74
CA VAL A 439 -14.04 9.03 12.18
C VAL A 439 -15.33 8.57 12.86
N THR A 440 -15.27 7.53 13.69
CA THR A 440 -16.41 7.02 14.47
C THR A 440 -16.03 6.90 15.95
N THR A 441 -17.01 6.79 16.84
CA THR A 441 -16.86 6.32 18.23
C THR A 441 -17.02 4.79 18.30
N ASP A 442 -16.84 4.17 19.47
CA ASP A 442 -16.96 2.72 19.70
C ASP A 442 -18.35 2.18 19.35
N ASP A 443 -19.37 3.03 19.51
CA ASP A 443 -20.75 2.72 19.22
C ASP A 443 -21.09 2.89 17.72
N GLY A 444 -20.08 3.17 16.89
CA GLY A 444 -20.21 3.30 15.44
C GLY A 444 -20.87 4.59 14.97
N THR A 445 -21.02 5.58 15.86
CA THR A 445 -21.59 6.88 15.50
C THR A 445 -20.49 7.89 15.14
N PRO A 446 -20.74 8.84 14.23
CA PRO A 446 -19.79 9.92 13.99
C PRO A 446 -19.70 10.81 15.24
N PRO A 447 -18.48 11.21 15.68
CA PRO A 447 -18.34 11.98 16.90
C PRO A 447 -18.92 13.39 16.76
N GLU A 448 -19.80 13.74 17.71
CA GLU A 448 -20.36 15.07 17.91
C GLU A 448 -20.02 15.52 19.32
N TRP A 449 -19.19 16.57 19.45
CA TRP A 449 -18.81 17.08 20.76
C TRP A 449 -19.90 18.00 21.29
N HIS A 450 -20.69 17.49 22.23
CA HIS A 450 -21.72 18.25 22.93
C HIS A 450 -21.14 18.84 24.21
N GLU A 451 -21.36 20.13 24.43
CA GLU A 451 -21.06 20.82 25.67
C GLU A 451 -22.33 21.51 26.18
N VAL A 452 -22.81 21.11 27.36
CA VAL A 452 -24.03 21.65 27.98
C VAL A 452 -23.68 22.33 29.30
N THR A 453 -24.02 23.61 29.41
CA THR A 453 -23.91 24.36 30.66
C THR A 453 -25.26 24.45 31.34
N TYR A 454 -25.32 24.03 32.60
CA TYR A 454 -26.48 24.10 33.46
C TYR A 454 -26.40 25.27 34.45
N ALA A 455 -27.57 25.72 34.92
CA ALA A 455 -27.67 26.68 36.00
C ALA A 455 -27.05 26.14 37.30
N ARG A 456 -26.64 27.05 38.18
CA ARG A 456 -26.03 26.68 39.46
C ARG A 456 -26.98 25.80 40.28
N VAL A 457 -26.51 24.63 40.66
CA VAL A 457 -27.19 23.71 41.56
C VAL A 457 -26.48 23.75 42.93
N PRO A 458 -27.18 24.09 44.02
CA PRO A 458 -26.60 24.06 45.36
C PRO A 458 -26.04 22.67 45.71
N ASN A 459 -24.87 22.61 46.33
CA ASN A 459 -24.22 21.37 46.79
C ASN A 459 -23.98 20.30 45.71
N ALA A 460 -23.97 20.67 44.42
CA ALA A 460 -23.82 19.71 43.32
C ALA A 460 -22.61 18.78 43.47
N ALA A 461 -21.45 19.31 43.86
CA ALA A 461 -20.25 18.53 44.10
C ALA A 461 -20.43 17.44 45.17
N ALA A 462 -21.13 17.77 46.27
CA ALA A 462 -21.39 16.81 47.35
C ALA A 462 -22.35 15.70 46.90
N HIS A 463 -23.38 16.06 46.12
CA HIS A 463 -24.32 15.09 45.54
C HIS A 463 -23.63 14.16 44.53
N LEU A 464 -22.81 14.69 43.62
CA LEU A 464 -22.04 13.89 42.67
C LEU A 464 -21.03 12.97 43.37
N HIS A 465 -20.32 13.48 44.38
CA HIS A 465 -19.38 12.68 45.17
C HIS A 465 -20.09 11.52 45.88
N ALA A 466 -21.26 11.75 46.48
CA ALA A 466 -22.04 10.71 47.16
C ALA A 466 -22.51 9.59 46.22
N HIS A 467 -22.66 9.89 44.93
CA HIS A 467 -23.06 8.93 43.88
C HIS A 467 -21.88 8.42 43.05
N SER A 468 -20.65 8.82 43.40
CA SER A 468 -19.44 8.34 42.73
C SER A 468 -18.96 7.03 43.33
N THR A 469 -18.42 6.16 42.48
CA THR A 469 -17.72 4.95 42.93
C THR A 469 -16.52 5.35 43.78
N GLN A 470 -16.42 4.75 44.96
CA GLN A 470 -15.33 5.04 45.90
C GLN A 470 -14.09 4.22 45.53
N PRO A 471 -12.88 4.78 45.68
CA PRO A 471 -11.65 4.02 45.42
C PRO A 471 -11.60 2.78 46.31
N GLY A 472 -11.18 1.64 45.74
CA GLY A 472 -10.91 0.44 46.52
C GLY A 472 -9.80 0.69 47.55
N ALA A 473 -9.85 0.01 48.69
CA ALA A 473 -8.88 0.18 49.79
C ALA A 473 -7.44 -0.24 49.43
N ARG A 474 -7.22 -0.91 48.29
CA ARG A 474 -5.90 -1.31 47.79
C ARG A 474 -5.77 -1.03 46.28
N PRO A 475 -4.60 -0.58 45.80
CA PRO A 475 -4.30 -0.49 44.38
C PRO A 475 -4.38 -1.87 43.70
N LEU A 476 -4.88 -1.91 42.46
CA LEU A 476 -4.90 -3.11 41.63
C LEU A 476 -3.52 -3.25 40.97
N THR A 477 -2.75 -4.26 41.38
CA THR A 477 -1.34 -4.42 40.95
C THR A 477 -1.15 -5.52 39.90
N THR A 478 -2.19 -6.29 39.57
CA THR A 478 -2.15 -7.32 38.52
C THR A 478 -3.24 -7.15 37.48
N VAL A 479 -2.97 -7.57 36.25
CA VAL A 479 -3.96 -7.58 35.14
C VAL A 479 -5.16 -8.45 35.47
N GLN A 480 -4.95 -9.55 36.19
CA GLN A 480 -6.03 -10.46 36.60
C GLN A 480 -6.97 -9.81 37.63
N ASP A 481 -6.42 -9.10 38.62
CA ASP A 481 -7.22 -8.37 39.61
C ASP A 481 -7.97 -7.20 38.96
N TYR A 482 -7.33 -6.52 37.99
CA TYR A 482 -7.98 -5.50 37.19
C TYR A 482 -9.16 -6.05 36.39
N GLN A 483 -8.99 -7.16 35.68
CA GLN A 483 -10.07 -7.78 34.90
C GLN A 483 -11.23 -8.24 35.81
N GLN A 484 -10.93 -8.82 36.97
CA GLN A 484 -11.96 -9.19 37.95
C GLN A 484 -12.70 -7.98 38.52
N TRP A 485 -11.98 -6.91 38.82
CA TRP A 485 -12.56 -5.68 39.33
C TRP A 485 -13.46 -5.00 38.28
N VAL A 486 -13.01 -4.87 37.03
CA VAL A 486 -13.80 -4.33 35.92
C VAL A 486 -15.06 -5.17 35.69
N ALA A 487 -14.94 -6.51 35.72
CA ALA A 487 -16.09 -7.40 35.56
C ALA A 487 -17.15 -7.22 36.67
N ALA A 488 -16.74 -6.83 37.88
CA ALA A 488 -17.63 -6.60 39.02
C ALA A 488 -18.30 -5.21 39.03
N GLN A 489 -17.85 -4.25 38.21
CA GLN A 489 -18.47 -2.92 38.11
C GLN A 489 -19.79 -2.96 37.31
N PRO A 490 -20.70 -1.99 37.49
CA PRO A 490 -21.82 -1.79 36.56
C PRO A 490 -21.33 -1.41 35.15
N GLU A 491 -22.21 -1.49 34.16
CA GLU A 491 -21.87 -1.15 32.76
C GLU A 491 -21.44 0.30 32.58
N SER A 492 -21.97 1.21 33.42
CA SER A 492 -21.44 2.56 33.58
C SER A 492 -21.59 3.06 35.01
N TRP A 493 -20.70 3.96 35.44
CA TRP A 493 -20.73 4.60 36.76
C TRP A 493 -20.08 5.96 36.76
N LEU A 494 -20.38 6.76 37.79
CA LEU A 494 -19.75 8.06 37.99
C LEU A 494 -18.44 7.90 38.78
N GLN A 495 -17.35 8.46 38.26
CA GLN A 495 -16.05 8.48 38.93
C GLN A 495 -15.63 9.92 39.15
N GLN A 496 -15.26 10.28 40.39
CA GLN A 496 -14.61 11.56 40.63
C GLN A 496 -13.17 11.52 40.11
N THR A 497 -12.81 12.48 39.25
CA THR A 497 -11.49 12.59 38.61
C THR A 497 -10.64 13.73 39.19
N SER A 498 -11.28 14.78 39.72
CA SER A 498 -10.64 15.84 40.51
C SER A 498 -11.62 16.44 41.52
N GLU A 499 -11.18 17.41 42.32
CA GLU A 499 -12.04 18.09 43.30
C GLU A 499 -13.34 18.64 42.68
N ASN A 500 -13.28 19.13 41.44
CA ASN A 500 -14.41 19.75 40.74
C ASN A 500 -14.75 19.07 39.40
N SER A 501 -14.27 17.84 39.17
CA SER A 501 -14.59 17.10 37.95
C SER A 501 -14.95 15.64 38.21
N TRP A 502 -15.88 15.15 37.40
CA TRP A 502 -16.33 13.77 37.39
C TRP A 502 -16.41 13.26 35.96
N THR A 503 -16.27 11.96 35.79
CA THR A 503 -16.39 11.30 34.49
C THR A 503 -17.39 10.16 34.62
N LEU A 504 -18.32 10.06 33.67
CA LEU A 504 -19.13 8.87 33.47
C LEU A 504 -18.26 7.82 32.77
N VAL A 505 -17.87 6.80 33.52
CA VAL A 505 -17.05 5.69 33.02
C VAL A 505 -17.96 4.60 32.46
N GLY A 506 -17.59 4.02 31.33
CA GLY A 506 -18.26 2.86 30.73
C GLY A 506 -17.30 1.72 30.44
N LYS A 507 -17.82 0.51 30.27
CA LYS A 507 -17.04 -0.65 29.82
C LYS A 507 -16.95 -0.68 28.29
N GLY A 508 -15.74 -0.81 27.76
CA GLY A 508 -15.44 -1.05 26.35
C GLY A 508 -15.05 -2.50 26.05
N GLN A 509 -14.60 -2.77 24.83
CA GLN A 509 -14.12 -4.11 24.45
C GLN A 509 -12.85 -4.50 25.23
N GLY A 510 -12.70 -5.79 25.52
CA GLY A 510 -11.46 -6.31 26.11
C GLY A 510 -11.17 -5.85 27.55
N HIS A 511 -12.19 -5.54 28.36
CA HIS A 511 -12.07 -4.99 29.72
C HIS A 511 -11.47 -3.57 29.78
N GLN A 512 -11.49 -2.83 28.67
CA GLN A 512 -11.13 -1.40 28.66
C GLN A 512 -12.21 -0.55 29.34
N LEU A 513 -11.80 0.58 29.92
CA LEU A 513 -12.72 1.57 30.47
C LEU A 513 -12.68 2.83 29.62
N LEU A 514 -13.86 3.32 29.27
CA LEU A 514 -14.09 4.47 28.41
C LEU A 514 -14.56 5.67 29.25
N SER A 515 -14.08 6.87 28.92
CA SER A 515 -14.72 8.11 29.34
C SER A 515 -15.88 8.39 28.39
N LEU A 516 -17.10 8.14 28.85
CA LEU A 516 -18.30 8.37 28.06
C LEU A 516 -18.69 9.84 28.04
N ALA A 517 -18.53 10.53 29.17
CA ALA A 517 -18.82 11.96 29.29
C ALA A 517 -18.16 12.54 30.55
N ASP A 518 -17.82 13.82 30.51
CA ASP A 518 -17.20 14.55 31.62
C ASP A 518 -18.14 15.61 32.19
N ILE A 519 -18.01 15.84 33.49
CA ILE A 519 -18.70 16.87 34.26
C ILE A 519 -17.64 17.73 34.92
N SER A 520 -17.77 19.04 34.80
CA SER A 520 -16.97 20.01 35.54
C SER A 520 -17.85 21.02 36.25
N ILE A 521 -17.43 21.44 37.44
CA ILE A 521 -18.09 22.51 38.20
C ILE A 521 -17.15 23.72 38.26
N ALA A 522 -17.55 24.82 37.64
CA ALA A 522 -16.80 26.07 37.69
C ALA A 522 -16.88 26.71 39.09
N ARG A 523 -15.94 27.61 39.42
CA ARG A 523 -15.97 28.37 40.70
C ARG A 523 -17.25 29.17 40.92
N SER A 524 -17.91 29.57 39.83
CA SER A 524 -19.22 30.24 39.85
C SER A 524 -20.38 29.32 40.29
N GLY A 525 -20.13 28.01 40.39
CA GLY A 525 -21.10 26.97 40.66
C GLY A 525 -21.88 26.52 39.41
N ALA A 526 -21.53 27.01 38.22
CA ALA A 526 -22.07 26.50 36.97
C ALA A 526 -21.53 25.09 36.70
N LEU A 527 -22.41 24.20 36.27
CA LEU A 527 -22.07 22.82 35.96
C LEU A 527 -22.02 22.67 34.44
N THR A 528 -20.91 22.20 33.91
CA THR A 528 -20.72 21.92 32.49
C THR A 528 -20.57 20.43 32.27
N VAL A 529 -21.27 19.91 31.27
CA VAL A 529 -21.19 18.53 30.82
C VAL A 529 -20.65 18.49 29.41
N SER A 530 -19.70 17.59 29.13
CA SER A 530 -19.20 17.33 27.79
C SER A 530 -19.31 15.86 27.41
N ALA A 531 -19.79 15.55 26.20
CA ALA A 531 -19.90 14.19 25.69
C ALA A 531 -19.56 14.13 24.20
N SER A 532 -18.97 13.02 23.75
CA SER A 532 -18.54 12.83 22.35
C SER A 532 -19.64 12.33 21.40
N THR A 533 -20.84 12.04 21.92
CA THR A 533 -22.02 11.69 21.12
C THR A 533 -23.31 12.15 21.83
N ALA A 534 -24.37 12.38 21.05
CA ALA A 534 -25.69 12.74 21.58
C ALA A 534 -26.25 11.67 22.53
N LYS A 535 -26.00 10.40 22.22
CA LYS A 535 -26.43 9.25 23.03
C LYS A 535 -25.74 9.25 24.41
N ARG A 536 -24.44 9.54 24.45
CA ARG A 536 -23.68 9.65 25.71
C ARG A 536 -24.16 10.86 26.54
N LEU A 537 -24.47 11.98 25.89
CA LEU A 537 -25.07 13.14 26.55
C LEU A 537 -26.43 12.80 27.18
N GLU A 538 -27.30 12.11 26.44
CA GLU A 538 -28.62 11.70 26.92
C GLU A 538 -28.50 10.79 28.15
N GLN A 539 -27.61 9.80 28.10
CA GLN A 539 -27.32 8.90 29.21
C GLN A 539 -26.88 9.68 30.46
N LEU A 540 -25.95 10.62 30.31
CA LEU A 540 -25.46 11.41 31.43
C LEU A 540 -26.51 12.39 31.95
N THR A 541 -27.29 13.03 31.07
CA THR A 541 -28.35 13.95 31.46
C THR A 541 -29.44 13.24 32.26
N ALA A 542 -29.81 12.02 31.86
CA ALA A 542 -30.74 11.18 32.60
C ALA A 542 -30.21 10.84 34.00
N LEU A 543 -28.92 10.47 34.10
CA LEU A 543 -28.27 10.22 35.38
C LEU A 543 -28.24 11.48 36.26
N LEU A 544 -27.83 12.62 35.71
CA LEU A 544 -27.77 13.90 36.44
C LEU A 544 -29.14 14.36 36.92
N ALA A 545 -30.21 14.13 36.16
CA ALA A 545 -31.57 14.46 36.59
C ALA A 545 -31.98 13.68 37.86
N THR A 546 -31.44 12.47 38.06
CA THR A 546 -31.68 11.69 39.29
C THR A 546 -30.84 12.17 40.48
N ILE A 547 -29.60 12.60 40.24
CA ILE A 547 -28.65 13.00 41.29
C ILE A 547 -28.89 14.44 41.74
N LEU A 548 -29.24 15.33 40.80
CA LEU A 548 -29.34 16.77 40.95
C LEU A 548 -30.75 17.26 40.55
N PRO A 549 -31.74 17.17 41.46
CA PRO A 549 -33.09 17.63 41.16
C PRO A 549 -33.10 19.15 40.87
N GLY A 550 -33.82 19.55 39.82
CA GLY A 550 -33.92 20.96 39.40
C GLY A 550 -32.84 21.42 38.42
N LEU A 551 -32.12 20.49 37.79
CA LEU A 551 -31.16 20.77 36.72
C LEU A 551 -31.84 21.55 35.58
N ARG A 552 -31.36 22.77 35.31
CA ARG A 552 -31.89 23.63 34.25
C ARG A 552 -30.79 23.98 33.25
N GLU A 553 -30.97 23.55 32.02
CA GLU A 553 -30.06 23.88 30.92
C GLU A 553 -30.06 25.40 30.66
N LYS A 554 -28.86 25.96 30.47
CA LYS A 554 -28.67 27.36 30.06
C LYS A 554 -28.17 27.48 28.62
N ARG A 555 -27.26 26.59 28.23
CA ARG A 555 -26.59 26.63 26.93
C ARG A 555 -26.23 25.21 26.51
N HIS A 556 -26.44 24.90 25.24
CA HIS A 556 -25.96 23.69 24.60
C HIS A 556 -25.20 24.09 23.33
N ARG A 557 -23.96 23.62 23.22
CA ARG A 557 -23.13 23.75 22.03
C ARG A 557 -22.86 22.35 21.48
N VAL A 558 -22.92 22.22 20.17
CA VAL A 558 -22.52 21.01 19.45
C VAL A 558 -21.43 21.41 18.48
N THR A 559 -20.35 20.64 18.43
CA THR A 559 -19.28 20.80 17.44
C THR A 559 -19.05 19.46 16.77
N THR A 560 -19.25 19.39 15.47
CA THR A 560 -19.02 18.15 14.71
C THR A 560 -17.53 17.90 14.50
N ALA A 561 -17.14 16.65 14.26
CA ALA A 561 -15.76 16.33 13.88
C ALA A 561 -15.27 17.13 12.66
N ALA A 562 -16.14 17.38 11.68
CA ALA A 562 -15.84 18.21 10.52
C ALA A 562 -15.54 19.67 10.89
N GLU A 563 -16.31 20.26 11.79
CA GLU A 563 -16.10 21.62 12.30
C GLU A 563 -14.84 21.74 13.18
N MET A 564 -14.49 20.70 13.93
CA MET A 564 -13.24 20.67 14.70
C MET A 564 -12.02 20.61 13.77
N LEU A 565 -12.08 19.78 12.72
CA LEU A 565 -11.04 19.72 11.69
C LEU A 565 -10.94 21.05 10.92
N ALA A 566 -12.06 21.74 10.70
CA ALA A 566 -12.13 23.07 10.08
C ALA A 566 -11.24 24.10 10.75
N GLN A 567 -11.29 24.11 12.08
CA GLN A 567 -10.65 25.13 12.93
C GLN A 567 -9.12 24.98 12.98
N THR A 568 -8.57 23.86 12.50
CA THR A 568 -7.11 23.64 12.41
C THR A 568 -6.47 24.26 11.16
N GLY A 569 -7.22 25.07 10.39
CA GLY A 569 -6.75 25.67 9.13
C GLY A 569 -6.88 24.74 7.93
N ARG A 570 -7.60 23.62 8.06
CA ARG A 570 -8.05 22.80 6.93
C ARG A 570 -9.49 23.17 6.61
N ASP A 571 -9.70 23.89 5.53
CA ASP A 571 -11.04 24.22 5.04
C ASP A 571 -11.86 22.93 4.74
N PRO A 572 -12.92 22.62 5.48
CA PRO A 572 -13.84 21.51 5.16
C PRO A 572 -14.91 21.94 4.15
N GLN A 573 -14.99 23.23 3.82
CA GLN A 573 -15.80 23.80 2.75
C GLN A 573 -14.99 23.99 1.47
N CYS A 574 -13.93 23.20 1.28
CA CYS A 574 -13.50 22.87 -0.07
C CYS A 574 -14.61 22.01 -0.70
N GLU A 575 -15.67 22.68 -1.16
CA GLU A 575 -16.73 22.21 -2.05
C GLU A 575 -16.16 21.87 -3.44
N ASP A 576 -15.05 21.13 -3.49
CA ASP A 576 -14.51 20.48 -4.68
C ASP A 576 -14.69 18.95 -4.60
N ALA A 577 -15.63 18.48 -3.76
CA ALA A 577 -16.16 17.11 -3.77
C ALA A 577 -17.54 17.02 -4.44
N ASP A 578 -17.92 18.04 -5.22
CA ASP A 578 -18.89 17.83 -6.29
C ASP A 578 -18.23 16.90 -7.29
N ASP A 579 -18.78 15.68 -7.41
CA ASP A 579 -18.36 14.59 -8.29
C ASP A 579 -17.44 15.10 -9.41
N SER A 580 -16.11 15.01 -9.16
CA SER A 580 -15.13 15.63 -10.06
C SER A 580 -15.50 15.29 -11.49
N GLU A 581 -15.46 16.27 -12.39
CA GLU A 581 -15.83 16.08 -13.81
C GLU A 581 -15.17 14.81 -14.41
N ARG A 582 -14.01 14.42 -13.86
CA ARG A 582 -13.31 13.15 -14.02
C ARG A 582 -14.12 11.90 -13.62
N ALA A 583 -14.72 11.84 -12.43
CA ALA A 583 -15.57 10.74 -11.98
C ALA A 583 -16.87 10.63 -12.81
N VAL A 584 -17.43 11.76 -13.26
CA VAL A 584 -18.58 11.78 -14.18
C VAL A 584 -18.18 11.29 -15.58
N ARG A 585 -17.02 11.74 -16.11
CA ARG A 585 -16.48 11.28 -17.41
C ARG A 585 -16.10 9.79 -17.39
N LEU A 586 -15.48 9.29 -16.32
CA LEU A 586 -15.11 7.86 -16.20
C LEU A 586 -16.35 6.96 -16.13
N ARG A 587 -17.39 7.37 -15.39
CA ARG A 587 -18.71 6.71 -15.38
C ARG A 587 -19.39 6.72 -16.75
N HIS A 588 -19.26 7.81 -17.52
CA HIS A 588 -19.78 7.91 -18.89
C HIS A 588 -19.14 6.89 -19.86
N PHE A 589 -17.91 6.44 -19.60
CA PHE A 589 -17.21 5.44 -20.41
C PHE A 589 -17.22 4.02 -19.80
N GLY A 590 -18.00 3.77 -18.75
CA GLY A 590 -18.14 2.44 -18.14
C GLY A 590 -16.96 1.99 -17.28
N ILE A 591 -16.06 2.91 -16.91
CA ILE A 591 -14.91 2.63 -16.04
C ILE A 591 -15.29 3.08 -14.63
N ALA A 592 -15.69 2.13 -13.78
CA ALA A 592 -15.91 2.39 -12.36
C ALA A 592 -14.56 2.32 -11.63
N PRO A 593 -14.03 3.44 -11.08
CA PRO A 593 -12.94 3.32 -10.13
C PRO A 593 -13.44 2.49 -8.93
N PRO A 594 -12.63 1.56 -8.38
CA PRO A 594 -13.01 0.87 -7.16
C PRO A 594 -13.26 1.93 -6.08
N PRO A 595 -14.33 1.83 -5.28
CA PRO A 595 -14.52 2.72 -4.15
C PRO A 595 -13.29 2.56 -3.24
N SER A 596 -12.60 3.66 -2.96
CA SER A 596 -11.65 3.69 -1.86
C SER A 596 -12.47 3.43 -0.59
N GLU A 597 -12.31 2.26 0.04
CA GLU A 597 -12.89 2.04 1.36
C GLU A 597 -12.32 3.12 2.29
N PRO A 598 -13.17 3.96 2.92
CA PRO A 598 -12.70 4.96 3.84
C PRO A 598 -11.97 4.29 4.99
N ARG A 599 -10.85 4.88 5.43
CA ARG A 599 -10.15 4.40 6.61
C ARG A 599 -10.99 4.78 7.83
N ARG A 600 -11.51 3.79 8.54
CA ARG A 600 -12.23 4.03 9.80
C ARG A 600 -11.24 4.28 10.94
N VAL A 601 -11.35 5.43 11.57
CA VAL A 601 -10.60 5.77 12.77
C VAL A 601 -11.56 5.92 13.93
N MET A 602 -11.32 5.16 14.99
CA MET A 602 -12.13 5.23 16.19
C MET A 602 -11.54 6.28 17.14
N LEU A 603 -12.30 7.33 17.46
CA LEU A 603 -11.89 8.38 18.39
C LEU A 603 -12.55 8.13 19.75
N GLU A 604 -11.76 7.71 20.74
CA GLU A 604 -12.23 7.40 22.08
C GLU A 604 -11.27 7.85 23.17
N SER A 605 -11.83 8.19 24.32
CA SER A 605 -11.09 8.53 25.53
C SER A 605 -11.07 7.32 26.46
N TYR A 606 -9.87 6.82 26.77
CA TYR A 606 -9.68 5.62 27.60
C TYR A 606 -9.06 5.96 28.96
N PHE A 607 -9.42 5.19 29.99
CA PHE A 607 -8.63 5.12 31.21
C PHE A 607 -7.47 4.15 31.00
N LEU A 608 -6.23 4.66 31.09
CA LEU A 608 -5.02 3.85 30.96
C LEU A 608 -4.56 3.34 32.34
N PRO A 609 -4.22 2.05 32.49
CA PRO A 609 -3.59 1.55 33.70
C PRO A 609 -2.15 2.10 33.81
N VAL A 610 -1.81 2.68 34.96
CA VAL A 610 -0.47 3.24 35.23
C VAL A 610 0.33 2.23 36.08
N PRO A 611 1.49 1.72 35.62
CA PRO A 611 2.35 0.82 36.41
C PRO A 611 2.91 1.50 37.68
N GLU A 612 3.23 0.72 38.73
CA GLU A 612 3.64 1.20 40.07
C GLU A 612 4.78 2.26 40.07
N ASP A 613 5.68 2.25 39.08
CA ASP A 613 6.85 3.15 39.04
C ASP A 613 6.61 4.50 38.32
N ALA A 614 5.37 4.76 37.88
CA ALA A 614 5.03 5.90 37.03
C ALA A 614 4.33 7.11 37.67
N PRO A 615 4.35 7.40 39.00
CA PRO A 615 3.89 8.68 39.53
C PRO A 615 4.54 9.88 38.82
N ARG A 616 5.83 9.76 38.47
CA ARG A 616 6.55 10.79 37.70
C ARG A 616 6.01 10.99 36.28
N LEU A 617 5.55 9.93 35.63
CA LEU A 617 4.99 10.00 34.26
C LEU A 617 3.59 10.61 34.29
N ALA A 618 2.75 10.21 35.25
CA ALA A 618 1.43 10.83 35.44
C ALA A 618 1.56 12.32 35.79
N SER A 619 2.47 12.68 36.71
CA SER A 619 2.78 14.08 37.02
C SER A 619 3.35 14.82 35.81
N ALA A 620 4.17 14.19 34.96
CA ALA A 620 4.68 14.80 33.74
C ALA A 620 3.59 15.04 32.68
N ILE A 621 2.69 14.09 32.48
CA ILE A 621 1.55 14.21 31.55
C ILE A 621 0.61 15.32 32.04
N SER A 622 0.23 15.32 33.33
CA SER A 622 -0.61 16.36 33.92
C SER A 622 0.03 17.74 33.84
N ARG A 623 1.35 17.83 34.05
CA ARG A 623 2.11 19.09 33.94
C ARG A 623 2.11 19.64 32.51
N GLU A 624 2.32 18.80 31.51
CA GLU A 624 2.28 19.23 30.10
C GLU A 624 0.87 19.62 29.65
N LEU A 625 -0.17 18.86 30.03
CA LEU A 625 -1.56 19.21 29.74
C LEU A 625 -1.96 20.54 30.39
N ALA A 626 -1.57 20.78 31.65
CA ALA A 626 -1.80 22.04 32.32
C ALA A 626 -1.06 23.20 31.63
N ALA A 627 0.17 22.96 31.15
CA ALA A 627 0.92 23.95 30.36
C ALA A 627 0.21 24.25 29.03
N GLU A 628 -0.25 23.24 28.28
CA GLU A 628 -0.97 23.44 27.03
C GLU A 628 -2.29 24.19 27.22
N GLN A 629 -3.09 23.81 28.23
CA GLN A 629 -4.33 24.53 28.54
C GLN A 629 -4.05 26.01 28.87
N MET A 630 -2.99 26.28 29.62
CA MET A 630 -2.59 27.64 29.94
C MET A 630 -2.16 28.44 28.72
N LEU A 631 -1.64 27.80 27.66
CA LEU A 631 -1.03 28.44 26.49
C LEU A 631 -1.96 28.55 25.28
N LEU A 632 -2.91 27.62 25.13
CA LEU A 632 -3.75 27.50 23.93
C LEU A 632 -5.08 28.22 24.07
N HIS A 633 -5.57 28.44 25.29
CA HIS A 633 -6.88 29.07 25.49
C HIS A 633 -6.77 30.60 25.53
N PRO A 634 -7.54 31.33 24.69
CA PRO A 634 -7.63 32.77 24.75
C PRO A 634 -8.20 33.25 26.08
N SER A 635 -7.74 34.40 26.58
CA SER A 635 -8.33 35.00 27.77
C SER A 635 -9.78 35.42 27.52
N GLU A 636 -10.67 35.24 28.49
CA GLU A 636 -12.08 35.62 28.37
C GLU A 636 -12.27 37.14 28.19
N GLU A 637 -11.33 37.96 28.67
CA GLU A 637 -11.44 39.43 28.63
C GLU A 637 -10.95 40.04 27.32
N ASP A 638 -9.85 39.53 26.75
CA ASP A 638 -9.19 40.15 25.61
C ASP A 638 -9.30 39.30 24.33
N GLY A 639 -9.72 38.04 24.45
CA GLY A 639 -9.84 37.10 23.32
C GLY A 639 -8.50 36.71 22.69
N LEU A 640 -7.38 37.06 23.31
CA LEU A 640 -6.02 36.75 22.86
C LEU A 640 -5.46 35.54 23.62
N THR A 641 -4.79 34.65 22.90
CA THR A 641 -3.92 33.64 23.53
C THR A 641 -2.76 34.32 24.28
N PRO A 642 -2.14 33.68 25.27
CA PRO A 642 -1.01 34.26 26.00
C PRO A 642 0.16 34.72 25.12
N ALA A 643 0.48 33.98 24.04
CA ALA A 643 1.53 34.38 23.11
C ALA A 643 1.13 35.64 22.33
N GLU A 644 -0.12 35.73 21.88
CA GLU A 644 -0.65 36.92 21.21
C GLU A 644 -0.75 38.11 22.18
N ALA A 645 -1.15 37.88 23.43
CA ALA A 645 -1.20 38.91 24.47
C ALA A 645 0.19 39.46 24.81
N VAL A 646 1.22 38.60 24.83
CA VAL A 646 2.63 39.02 24.98
C VAL A 646 3.09 39.84 23.77
N ALA A 647 2.74 39.41 22.55
CA ALA A 647 3.08 40.14 21.33
C ALA A 647 2.34 41.49 21.21
N HIS A 648 1.09 41.54 21.67
CA HIS A 648 0.24 42.73 21.67
C HIS A 648 0.71 43.78 22.69
N GLY A 649 1.33 43.35 23.80
CA GLY A 649 1.91 44.24 24.81
C GLY A 649 0.87 44.92 25.70
N GLY A 650 1.33 45.87 26.53
CA GLY A 650 0.46 46.63 27.43
C GLY A 650 -0.19 45.80 28.54
N ILE A 651 -1.48 46.05 28.81
CA ILE A 651 -2.23 45.42 29.91
C ILE A 651 -2.38 43.90 29.69
N SER A 652 -2.59 43.46 28.46
CA SER A 652 -2.73 42.03 28.12
C SER A 652 -1.44 41.25 28.42
N ARG A 653 -0.28 41.84 28.15
CA ARG A 653 1.02 41.28 28.56
C ARG A 653 1.17 41.25 30.09
N ALA A 654 0.82 42.33 30.79
CA ALA A 654 0.93 42.40 32.24
C ALA A 654 0.08 41.32 32.95
N ARG A 655 -1.06 40.95 32.36
CA ARG A 655 -1.90 39.82 32.85
C ARG A 655 -1.23 38.47 32.67
N VAL A 656 -0.58 38.22 31.53
CA VAL A 656 0.21 37.00 31.32
C VAL A 656 1.38 36.93 32.31
N GLU A 657 2.06 38.05 32.55
CA GLU A 657 3.12 38.13 33.57
C GLU A 657 2.58 37.87 34.99
N ALA A 658 1.40 38.38 35.35
CA ALA A 658 0.75 38.10 36.63
C ALA A 658 0.31 36.64 36.79
N LEU A 659 -0.17 35.99 35.71
CA LEU A 659 -0.49 34.56 35.70
C LEU A 659 0.76 33.71 35.99
N LEU A 660 1.88 34.06 35.35
CA LEU A 660 3.16 33.37 35.56
C LEU A 660 3.69 33.59 36.99
N ASP A 661 3.55 34.80 37.53
CA ASP A 661 3.93 35.12 38.91
C ASP A 661 3.06 34.33 39.91
N ASP A 662 1.77 34.08 39.62
CA ASP A 662 0.90 33.19 40.42
C ASP A 662 1.34 31.72 40.36
N VAL A 663 1.76 31.23 39.19
CA VAL A 663 2.33 29.87 39.05
C VAL A 663 3.60 29.71 39.88
N GLU A 664 4.49 30.70 39.85
CA GLU A 664 5.70 30.71 40.69
C GLU A 664 5.36 30.73 42.17
N TRP A 665 4.43 31.62 42.57
CA TRP A 665 4.01 31.72 43.95
C TRP A 665 3.40 30.42 44.48
N ARG A 666 2.54 29.76 43.68
CA ARG A 666 1.93 28.47 44.05
C ARG A 666 2.98 27.37 44.21
N ARG A 667 3.93 27.26 43.27
CA ARG A 667 5.04 26.28 43.37
C ARG A 667 5.89 26.54 44.61
N ALA A 668 6.25 27.80 44.86
CA ALA A 668 7.04 28.18 46.04
C ALA A 668 6.30 27.87 47.34
N ARG A 669 5.00 28.15 47.40
CA ARG A 669 4.17 27.85 48.57
C ARG A 669 4.03 26.35 48.83
N MET A 670 3.73 25.56 47.80
CA MET A 670 3.65 24.09 47.92
C MET A 670 4.98 23.49 48.36
N HIS A 671 6.09 24.01 47.84
CA HIS A 671 7.43 23.60 48.28
C HIS A 671 7.68 23.92 49.77
N LEU A 672 7.28 25.10 50.25
CA LEU A 672 7.36 25.47 51.67
C LEU A 672 6.46 24.62 52.57
N GLU A 673 5.30 24.19 52.07
CA GLU A 673 4.34 23.32 52.77
C GLU A 673 4.71 21.81 52.65
N GLY A 674 5.81 21.46 51.98
CA GLY A 674 6.28 20.09 51.81
C GLY A 674 5.44 19.24 50.85
N GLN A 675 4.65 19.87 49.99
CA GLN A 675 3.79 19.22 49.00
C GLN A 675 4.55 18.96 47.68
N ASP A 676 4.16 17.92 46.96
CA ASP A 676 4.74 17.59 45.66
C ASP A 676 4.36 18.64 44.60
N THR A 677 5.35 19.17 43.89
CA THR A 677 5.19 20.20 42.86
C THR A 677 5.31 19.64 41.44
N ASP A 678 5.57 18.33 41.28
CA ASP A 678 5.86 17.71 39.99
C ASP A 678 4.70 17.83 38.99
N ALA A 679 3.45 17.95 39.45
CA ALA A 679 2.29 18.12 38.56
C ALA A 679 2.07 19.58 38.10
N LEU A 680 2.78 20.57 38.66
CA LEU A 680 2.62 21.98 38.28
C LEU A 680 3.54 22.38 37.12
N PRO A 681 3.05 23.20 36.16
CA PRO A 681 3.87 23.76 35.08
C PRO A 681 5.07 24.54 35.58
N ASP A 682 6.17 24.48 34.84
CA ASP A 682 7.33 25.31 35.14
C ASP A 682 7.16 26.73 34.56
N ALA A 683 7.15 27.74 35.42
CA ALA A 683 6.93 29.13 35.01
C ALA A 683 8.00 29.65 34.05
N ASP A 684 9.25 29.21 34.18
CA ASP A 684 10.32 29.56 33.23
C ASP A 684 10.12 28.90 31.88
N ASP A 685 9.58 27.68 31.86
CA ASP A 685 9.23 27.00 30.62
C ASP A 685 8.05 27.67 29.92
N LEU A 686 7.00 28.01 30.68
CA LEU A 686 5.87 28.77 30.14
C LEU A 686 6.31 30.13 29.58
N ARG A 687 7.18 30.87 30.28
CA ARG A 687 7.77 32.14 29.78
C ARG A 687 8.45 31.95 28.43
N ARG A 688 9.25 30.90 28.26
CA ARG A 688 9.89 30.59 26.97
C ARG A 688 8.85 30.32 25.88
N ARG A 689 7.84 29.50 26.17
CA ARG A 689 6.81 29.11 25.20
C ARG A 689 5.96 30.31 24.72
N VAL A 690 5.75 31.33 25.56
CA VAL A 690 5.03 32.57 25.18
C VAL A 690 5.93 33.70 24.65
N GLY A 691 7.24 33.48 24.54
CA GLY A 691 8.18 34.48 24.01
C GLY A 691 8.59 35.58 25.01
N LEU A 692 8.48 35.35 26.32
CA LEU A 692 9.02 36.22 27.36
C LEU A 692 10.45 35.80 27.72
N THR A 693 11.38 36.77 27.74
CA THR A 693 12.75 36.53 28.25
C THR A 693 12.73 36.38 29.77
N ARG A 694 13.56 35.49 30.33
CA ARG A 694 13.73 35.30 31.79
C ARG A 694 13.91 36.67 32.48
N ARG A 695 13.22 36.88 33.61
CA ARG A 695 13.59 37.96 34.54
C ARG A 695 15.03 37.71 34.99
N SER A 696 15.90 38.71 34.84
CA SER A 696 17.27 38.70 35.36
C SER A 696 17.28 38.65 36.88
#